data_AF-A0A8H4ALS5-F1
#
_entry.id   AF-A0A8H4ALS5-F1
#
_cell.length_a   1.000
_cell.length_b   1.000
_cell.length_c   1.000
_cell.angle_alpha   90.00
_cell.angle_beta   90.00
_cell.angle_gamma   90.00
#
_symmetry.space_group_name_H-M   'P 1'
#
loop_
_entity.id
_entity.type
_entity.pdbx_description
1 polymer ?
#
loop_
_entity_poly.entity_id
_entity_poly.type
_entity_poly.pdbx_seq_one_letter_code
_entity_poly.pdbx_strand_id
1 'polypeptide(L)'
;MKFPRIFILLFLITFVLSEDVKYTGTKSSDNFNFKTSIGSFSAPSETHDVSFSTGTPIIPGLLPGMTSIPAVPGQDIAAKDAKLFALDNQNPNRKVEGALIETSFKSTIGVLLDDFSERFGIREKVANYYLEQNNDFWFKKAQMQTIFTETRQVFRSFYYFNKKQLTLPPEQVWEFNLSKAYRTKIDGHDYIALDADFYSVLVTDANTIDRSEPALNRIGGKWSDHWILPVDPEFLLQRTGYACVDRKSHTIDSENIWAYYNDSCEDQLPQANCCVDALNQNVGSVNVTITWHRIPFTENIANKYRFGNHTSNLSDLTGEHQNLLEQTRVAYRYNEESSCVIHEQCVGAPGWRRLLRFTTTSLNSGKTNIHLGNVTDPVYLYHGVFEWDNCHKHFHFRHFANYSFGQTPGRKVGFCLQSSWRYFNTEYTSLNSLYDTCAYQGITAGWGDDYVAGLDCQWIDITGIPAQTAPLSYVLNPDGFLCEGSLILNDSNAPQWELTNFTTSYGYPVSREKCNFITNWKSNNYESINYTLHNNLSFVTEPCTRSQSGPLRDCGFQVQNDTIECTPDKNVTLGFYLQENKQTSSVTVRICESSRVLGSSTHCEYIYALANTIVELSSTESNPTKVTFQCPIVRDDIEIGGLYSILVAPTFIEDEFMFVNIVT
;
A
#
# COMPACT_ATOMS: atom_id res chain seq x y z
N MET A 1 -40.90 21.99 30.44
CA MET A 1 -41.10 21.88 31.91
C MET A 1 -39.82 21.34 32.54
N LYS A 2 -39.51 21.81 33.74
CA LYS A 2 -38.24 21.75 34.50
C LYS A 2 -37.71 20.32 34.79
N PHE A 3 -36.43 20.06 34.45
CA PHE A 3 -35.24 19.70 35.30
C PHE A 3 -35.36 18.68 36.47
N PRO A 4 -34.24 18.23 37.13
CA PRO A 4 -32.91 17.71 36.69
C PRO A 4 -32.36 16.52 37.57
N ARG A 5 -31.14 16.00 37.27
CA ARG A 5 -29.95 15.79 38.15
C ARG A 5 -29.09 14.60 37.64
N ILE A 6 -27.84 14.76 37.20
CA ILE A 6 -26.56 15.11 37.88
C ILE A 6 -25.91 13.94 38.66
N PHE A 7 -24.77 13.50 38.09
CA PHE A 7 -23.52 12.94 38.66
C PHE A 7 -23.52 11.61 39.45
N ILE A 8 -22.61 10.69 39.11
CA ILE A 8 -21.29 10.50 39.77
C ILE A 8 -20.45 9.45 39.01
N LEU A 9 -19.16 9.77 38.85
CA LEU A 9 -18.05 8.93 38.38
C LEU A 9 -17.61 7.95 39.49
N LEU A 10 -17.37 6.66 39.21
CA LEU A 10 -16.43 5.87 40.02
C LEU A 10 -15.93 4.61 39.27
N PHE A 11 -14.60 4.56 39.12
CA PHE A 11 -13.78 3.40 38.77
C PHE A 11 -13.97 2.26 39.81
N LEU A 12 -14.02 1.00 39.38
CA LEU A 12 -13.10 -0.05 39.86
C LEU A 12 -13.28 -1.40 39.14
N ILE A 13 -12.12 -2.00 38.89
CA ILE A 13 -11.79 -3.30 38.31
C ILE A 13 -12.28 -4.46 39.20
N THR A 14 -12.83 -5.54 38.63
CA THR A 14 -12.34 -6.93 38.80
C THR A 14 -13.21 -7.97 38.06
N PHE A 15 -12.51 -8.96 37.53
CA PHE A 15 -12.96 -10.19 36.87
C PHE A 15 -13.96 -11.02 37.69
N VAL A 16 -14.94 -11.63 37.00
CA VAL A 16 -15.63 -12.84 37.45
C VAL A 16 -15.71 -13.83 36.28
N LEU A 17 -15.16 -15.02 36.52
CA LEU A 17 -15.27 -16.24 35.73
C LEU A 17 -16.69 -16.85 35.89
N SER A 18 -17.24 -17.37 34.80
CA SER A 18 -18.32 -18.37 34.76
C SER A 18 -18.09 -19.20 33.49
N GLU A 19 -18.31 -20.50 33.38
CA GLU A 19 -18.88 -21.49 34.28
C GLU A 19 -18.55 -22.87 33.68
N ASP A 20 -18.25 -23.81 34.57
CA ASP A 20 -18.49 -25.25 34.57
C ASP A 20 -18.91 -26.01 33.29
N VAL A 21 -18.15 -27.06 32.98
CA VAL A 21 -18.74 -28.36 32.59
C VAL A 21 -18.10 -29.49 33.40
N LYS A 22 -18.97 -30.21 34.12
CA LYS A 22 -18.70 -31.36 35.00
C LYS A 22 -18.23 -32.59 34.24
N TYR A 23 -17.28 -33.33 34.83
CA TYR A 23 -17.18 -34.78 34.63
C TYR A 23 -16.93 -35.50 35.96
N THR A 24 -17.74 -36.53 36.21
CA THR A 24 -17.81 -37.34 37.43
C THR A 24 -16.81 -38.50 37.41
N GLY A 25 -15.96 -38.54 38.46
CA GLY A 25 -15.43 -39.69 39.21
C GLY A 25 -15.04 -41.01 38.54
N THR A 26 -13.81 -41.48 38.81
CA THR A 26 -13.52 -42.54 39.79
C THR A 26 -12.01 -42.73 39.99
N LYS A 27 -11.62 -43.08 41.23
CA LYS A 27 -10.24 -43.31 41.70
C LYS A 27 -9.70 -44.67 41.25
N SER A 28 -8.43 -44.73 40.85
CA SER A 28 -7.48 -45.71 41.37
C SER A 28 -6.04 -45.23 41.17
N SER A 29 -5.29 -45.30 42.27
CA SER A 29 -3.85 -45.14 42.39
C SER A 29 -3.09 -46.09 41.46
N ASP A 30 -2.09 -45.58 40.75
CA ASP A 30 -0.84 -46.31 40.52
C ASP A 30 0.32 -45.34 40.29
N ASN A 31 1.36 -45.53 41.09
CA ASN A 31 2.63 -44.81 41.03
C ASN A 31 3.39 -45.17 39.75
N PHE A 32 3.67 -44.18 38.90
CA PHE A 32 4.74 -44.29 37.91
C PHE A 32 5.63 -43.05 37.93
N ASN A 33 6.85 -43.25 38.46
CA ASN A 33 7.96 -42.32 38.39
C ASN A 33 8.34 -42.04 36.93
N PHE A 34 8.19 -40.80 36.46
CA PHE A 34 8.89 -40.32 35.27
C PHE A 34 10.17 -39.59 35.70
N LYS A 35 11.31 -40.25 35.47
CA LYS A 35 12.61 -39.61 35.36
C LYS A 35 12.54 -38.63 34.17
N THR A 36 12.83 -37.37 34.42
CA THR A 36 13.12 -36.37 33.40
C THR A 36 14.42 -36.73 32.68
N SER A 37 14.34 -37.27 31.47
CA SER A 37 15.46 -37.28 30.52
C SER A 37 15.45 -35.98 29.74
N ILE A 38 16.32 -35.05 30.13
CA ILE A 38 16.68 -33.89 29.31
C ILE A 38 17.45 -34.43 28.11
N GLY A 39 16.82 -34.42 26.93
CA GLY A 39 17.49 -34.69 25.67
C GLY A 39 18.32 -33.47 25.27
N SER A 40 19.64 -33.61 25.34
CA SER A 40 20.61 -32.67 24.78
C SER A 40 20.51 -32.67 23.25
N PHE A 41 20.08 -31.56 22.66
CA PHE A 41 20.26 -31.30 21.23
C PHE A 41 21.70 -30.86 21.00
N SER A 42 22.48 -31.66 20.27
CA SER A 42 23.82 -31.33 19.80
C SER A 42 23.71 -30.54 18.50
N ALA A 43 24.23 -29.31 18.47
CA ALA A 43 24.46 -28.54 17.25
C ALA A 43 25.49 -29.23 16.35
N PRO A 44 25.34 -29.21 15.00
CA PRO A 44 26.37 -29.73 14.11
C PRO A 44 27.60 -28.81 14.11
N SER A 45 28.77 -29.44 14.11
CA SER A 45 30.08 -28.84 14.26
C SER A 45 30.51 -28.03 13.03
N GLU A 46 30.55 -26.72 13.18
CA GLU A 46 31.69 -25.83 12.88
C GLU A 46 31.31 -24.43 13.35
N THR A 47 31.19 -24.27 14.67
CA THR A 47 31.03 -22.98 15.33
C THR A 47 32.41 -22.49 15.76
N HIS A 48 32.81 -21.30 15.30
CA HIS A 48 33.81 -20.55 16.03
C HIS A 48 33.22 -20.23 17.42
N ASP A 49 33.69 -20.95 18.43
CA ASP A 49 33.32 -20.76 19.83
C ASP A 49 33.69 -19.34 20.28
N VAL A 50 32.69 -18.48 20.43
CA VAL A 50 32.77 -17.35 21.35
C VAL A 50 32.24 -17.86 22.68
N SER A 51 33.14 -18.22 23.60
CA SER A 51 32.77 -18.61 24.96
C SER A 51 32.15 -17.43 25.70
N PHE A 52 30.89 -17.52 26.13
CA PHE A 52 30.23 -16.49 26.95
C PHE A 52 30.11 -16.92 28.41
N SER A 53 30.66 -16.10 29.31
CA SER A 53 30.47 -16.20 30.75
C SER A 53 29.05 -15.79 31.15
N THR A 54 28.39 -16.63 31.95
CA THR A 54 27.21 -16.34 32.81
C THR A 54 26.46 -15.03 32.53
N GLY A 55 25.58 -15.07 31.53
CA GLY A 55 24.60 -14.04 31.20
C GLY A 55 23.52 -14.66 30.32
N THR A 56 22.31 -14.11 30.33
CA THR A 56 21.21 -14.53 29.45
C THR A 56 21.70 -14.60 27.99
N PRO A 57 21.35 -15.64 27.20
CA PRO A 57 21.79 -15.74 25.81
C PRO A 57 21.35 -14.50 25.04
N ILE A 58 22.30 -13.82 24.41
CA ILE A 58 22.00 -12.74 23.49
C ILE A 58 21.46 -13.35 22.20
N ILE A 59 20.25 -12.96 21.80
CA ILE A 59 19.63 -13.36 20.54
C ILE A 59 19.75 -12.16 19.59
N PRO A 60 20.58 -12.22 18.53
CA PRO A 60 20.85 -11.09 17.64
C PRO A 60 19.63 -10.36 17.09
N GLY A 61 18.55 -11.10 16.79
CA GLY A 61 17.29 -10.54 16.30
C GLY A 61 16.39 -9.86 17.34
N LEU A 62 16.75 -9.86 18.63
CA LEU A 62 15.97 -9.23 19.70
C LEU A 62 16.68 -8.00 20.29
N LEU A 63 15.90 -7.09 20.88
CA LEU A 63 16.46 -5.94 21.61
C LEU A 63 17.37 -6.41 22.76
N PRO A 64 18.45 -5.68 23.06
CA PRO A 64 19.27 -5.95 24.24
C PRO A 64 18.42 -6.03 25.52
N GLY A 65 18.51 -7.15 26.24
CA GLY A 65 17.76 -7.39 27.47
C GLY A 65 16.39 -8.06 27.30
N MET A 66 15.92 -8.27 26.07
CA MET A 66 14.74 -9.13 25.84
C MET A 66 15.08 -10.60 26.11
N THR A 67 14.25 -11.25 26.93
CA THR A 67 14.41 -12.66 27.31
C THR A 67 13.41 -13.59 26.63
N SER A 68 12.50 -13.05 25.83
CA SER A 68 11.44 -13.80 25.14
C SER A 68 11.16 -13.20 23.76
N ILE A 69 10.86 -14.08 22.80
CA ILE A 69 10.44 -13.71 21.45
C ILE A 69 8.99 -13.17 21.52
N PRO A 70 8.69 -11.98 20.98
CA PRO A 70 7.32 -11.48 20.91
C PRO A 70 6.40 -12.42 20.14
N ALA A 71 5.15 -12.52 20.59
CA ALA A 71 4.12 -13.24 19.83
C ALA A 71 3.76 -12.43 18.57
N VAL A 72 3.75 -13.10 17.41
CA VAL A 72 3.33 -12.50 16.15
C VAL A 72 1.94 -13.04 15.77
N PRO A 73 0.93 -12.18 15.55
CA PRO A 73 -0.39 -12.62 15.12
C PRO A 73 -0.33 -13.45 13.82
N GLY A 74 -1.14 -14.52 13.73
CA GLY A 74 -1.22 -15.37 12.54
C GLY A 74 -0.10 -16.40 12.37
N GLN A 75 0.88 -16.44 13.26
CA GLN A 75 2.06 -17.30 13.14
C GLN A 75 1.74 -18.81 13.12
N ASP A 76 0.83 -19.29 13.97
CA ASP A 76 0.48 -20.72 14.02
C ASP A 76 -0.17 -21.20 12.72
N ILE A 77 -0.91 -20.31 12.04
CA ILE A 77 -1.55 -20.58 10.75
C ILE A 77 -0.46 -20.72 9.70
N ALA A 78 0.46 -19.76 9.63
CA ALA A 78 1.54 -19.77 8.66
C ALA A 78 2.47 -20.99 8.84
N ALA A 79 2.78 -21.39 10.08
CA ALA A 79 3.58 -22.57 10.38
C ALA A 79 2.90 -23.90 9.98
N LYS A 80 1.56 -23.98 10.10
CA LYS A 80 0.78 -25.13 9.63
C LYS A 80 0.80 -25.22 8.10
N ASP A 81 0.64 -24.08 7.42
CA ASP A 81 0.67 -24.02 5.97
C ASP A 81 2.06 -24.32 5.41
N ALA A 82 3.13 -23.84 6.06
CA ALA A 82 4.52 -24.08 5.69
C ALA A 82 4.86 -25.58 5.48
N LYS A 83 4.38 -26.45 6.38
CA LYS A 83 4.58 -27.91 6.27
C LYS A 83 3.89 -28.53 5.05
N LEU A 84 2.84 -27.91 4.54
CA LEU A 84 2.04 -28.40 3.40
C LEU A 84 2.60 -27.95 2.05
N PHE A 85 3.36 -26.86 2.01
CA PHE A 85 3.92 -26.28 0.77
C PHE A 85 5.43 -26.49 0.61
N ALA A 86 6.10 -27.12 1.60
CA ALA A 86 7.51 -27.50 1.52
C ALA A 86 7.88 -28.34 0.27
N LEU A 87 6.88 -28.85 -0.45
CA LEU A 87 7.02 -29.66 -1.67
C LEU A 87 7.23 -28.85 -2.96
N ASP A 88 6.80 -27.58 -3.06
CA ASP A 88 6.87 -26.82 -4.32
C ASP A 88 8.24 -26.14 -4.56
N ASN A 89 9.06 -25.96 -3.51
CA ASN A 89 10.39 -25.33 -3.62
C ASN A 89 11.50 -26.25 -4.16
N GLN A 90 11.26 -27.56 -4.27
CA GLN A 90 12.35 -28.51 -4.52
C GLN A 90 12.42 -29.05 -5.96
N ASN A 91 11.39 -28.81 -6.78
CA ASN A 91 11.35 -29.36 -8.14
C ASN A 91 11.04 -28.31 -9.23
N PRO A 92 12.07 -27.66 -9.80
CA PRO A 92 11.91 -26.74 -10.92
C PRO A 92 11.32 -27.38 -12.19
N ASN A 93 11.34 -28.72 -12.29
CA ASN A 93 10.85 -29.50 -13.42
C ASN A 93 9.48 -30.13 -13.15
N ARG A 94 8.73 -29.65 -12.15
CA ARG A 94 7.39 -30.19 -11.85
C ARG A 94 6.48 -30.05 -13.07
N LYS A 95 5.81 -31.13 -13.46
CA LYS A 95 4.70 -31.06 -14.42
C LYS A 95 3.54 -30.39 -13.70
N VAL A 96 3.16 -29.19 -14.15
CA VAL A 96 2.02 -28.49 -13.55
C VAL A 96 0.75 -28.83 -14.31
N GLU A 97 -0.24 -29.35 -13.61
CA GLU A 97 -1.58 -29.47 -14.13
C GLU A 97 -2.24 -28.09 -14.08
N GLY A 98 -2.64 -27.57 -15.24
CA GLY A 98 -3.26 -26.26 -15.34
C GLY A 98 -4.74 -26.27 -15.00
N ALA A 99 -5.24 -25.11 -14.61
CA ALA A 99 -6.66 -24.85 -14.40
C ALA A 99 -7.05 -23.45 -14.89
N LEU A 100 -8.31 -23.34 -15.28
CA LEU A 100 -8.91 -22.12 -15.81
C LEU A 100 -10.12 -21.72 -14.96
N ILE A 101 -10.15 -20.47 -14.54
CA ILE A 101 -11.27 -19.89 -13.79
C ILE A 101 -11.70 -18.61 -14.49
N GLU A 102 -12.89 -18.61 -15.08
CA GLU A 102 -13.50 -17.39 -15.62
C GLU A 102 -13.88 -16.49 -14.45
N THR A 103 -13.55 -15.20 -14.55
CA THR A 103 -13.99 -14.17 -13.62
C THR A 103 -14.76 -13.10 -14.36
N SER A 104 -15.90 -12.69 -13.82
CA SER A 104 -16.71 -11.62 -14.41
C SER A 104 -17.54 -10.88 -13.38
N PHE A 105 -17.84 -9.63 -13.69
CA PHE A 105 -18.83 -8.82 -12.99
C PHE A 105 -19.34 -7.71 -13.89
N LYS A 106 -20.42 -7.06 -13.44
CA LYS A 106 -20.95 -5.84 -14.06
C LYS A 106 -20.84 -4.71 -13.08
N SER A 107 -20.51 -3.52 -13.58
CA SER A 107 -20.42 -2.31 -12.76
C SER A 107 -20.88 -1.09 -13.57
N THR A 108 -21.08 0.00 -12.85
CA THR A 108 -21.24 1.35 -13.41
C THR A 108 -20.08 2.20 -12.88
N ILE A 109 -19.35 2.80 -13.80
CA ILE A 109 -18.22 3.70 -13.52
C ILE A 109 -18.59 5.11 -13.97
N GLY A 110 -18.06 6.12 -13.31
CA GLY A 110 -18.43 7.49 -13.63
C GLY A 110 -17.42 8.56 -13.22
N VAL A 111 -17.80 9.79 -13.53
CA VAL A 111 -17.17 11.02 -13.07
C VAL A 111 -18.20 11.84 -12.31
N LEU A 112 -17.89 12.13 -11.04
CA LEU A 112 -18.76 12.91 -10.18
C LEU A 112 -18.78 14.37 -10.64
N LEU A 113 -19.97 14.93 -10.80
CA LEU A 113 -20.16 16.33 -11.20
C LEU A 113 -20.44 17.28 -10.03
N ASP A 114 -20.69 16.74 -8.83
CA ASP A 114 -21.00 17.51 -7.61
C ASP A 114 -19.84 18.43 -7.18
N ASP A 115 -18.61 18.09 -7.55
CA ASP A 115 -17.41 18.89 -7.36
C ASP A 115 -17.42 20.23 -8.12
N PHE A 116 -18.39 20.42 -9.03
CA PHE A 116 -18.53 21.62 -9.86
C PHE A 116 -19.85 22.33 -9.56
N SER A 117 -19.80 23.66 -9.57
CA SER A 117 -20.98 24.50 -9.38
C SER A 117 -21.95 24.41 -10.56
N GLU A 118 -23.26 24.44 -10.26
CA GLU A 118 -24.30 24.61 -11.29
C GLU A 118 -24.32 26.03 -11.86
N ARG A 119 -23.65 26.99 -11.20
CA ARG A 119 -23.58 28.38 -11.64
C ARG A 119 -22.59 28.53 -12.78
N PHE A 120 -22.81 29.55 -13.62
CA PHE A 120 -21.92 29.91 -14.73
C PHE A 120 -21.67 28.79 -15.76
N GLY A 121 -22.47 27.71 -15.73
CA GLY A 121 -22.42 26.63 -16.71
C GLY A 121 -21.21 25.69 -16.60
N ILE A 122 -20.38 25.79 -15.54
CA ILE A 122 -19.18 24.95 -15.45
C ILE A 122 -19.52 23.46 -15.34
N ARG A 123 -20.52 23.08 -14.52
CA ARG A 123 -20.94 21.67 -14.43
C ARG A 123 -21.39 21.11 -15.78
N GLU A 124 -22.12 21.89 -16.57
CA GLU A 124 -22.56 21.48 -17.91
C GLU A 124 -21.40 21.38 -18.90
N LYS A 125 -20.43 22.30 -18.83
CA LYS A 125 -19.20 22.25 -19.62
C LYS A 125 -18.42 20.96 -19.34
N VAL A 126 -18.24 20.64 -18.06
CA VAL A 126 -17.56 19.43 -17.59
C VAL A 126 -18.32 18.17 -17.99
N ALA A 127 -19.65 18.16 -17.84
CA ALA A 127 -20.51 17.07 -18.25
C ALA A 127 -20.36 16.75 -19.75
N ASN A 128 -20.39 17.77 -20.61
CA ASN A 128 -20.21 17.58 -22.05
C ASN A 128 -18.81 17.03 -22.39
N TYR A 129 -17.76 17.53 -21.72
CA TYR A 129 -16.41 17.02 -21.90
C TYR A 129 -16.30 15.52 -21.60
N TYR A 130 -16.88 15.06 -20.48
CA TYR A 130 -16.82 13.65 -20.10
C TYR A 130 -17.74 12.75 -20.94
N LEU A 131 -18.84 13.28 -21.48
CA LEU A 131 -19.68 12.57 -22.45
C LEU A 131 -18.96 12.30 -23.78
N GLU A 132 -18.02 13.16 -24.16
CA GLU A 132 -17.25 13.08 -25.40
C GLU A 132 -15.94 12.30 -25.26
N GLN A 133 -15.58 11.84 -24.05
CA GLN A 133 -14.37 11.04 -23.83
C GLN A 133 -14.42 9.71 -24.57
N ASN A 134 -13.25 9.28 -25.03
CA ASN A 134 -13.09 8.05 -25.79
C ASN A 134 -13.10 6.80 -24.89
N ASN A 135 -13.10 5.63 -25.52
CA ASN A 135 -13.07 4.36 -24.80
C ASN A 135 -11.80 4.16 -23.97
N ASP A 136 -10.66 4.74 -24.36
CA ASP A 136 -9.40 4.57 -23.61
C ASP A 136 -9.49 5.23 -22.23
N PHE A 137 -10.10 6.42 -22.14
CA PHE A 137 -10.40 7.08 -20.86
C PHE A 137 -11.29 6.21 -19.97
N TRP A 138 -12.39 5.71 -20.52
CA TRP A 138 -13.35 4.90 -19.78
C TRP A 138 -12.79 3.52 -19.39
N PHE A 139 -11.96 2.93 -20.24
CA PHE A 139 -11.24 1.69 -19.96
C PHE A 139 -10.31 1.88 -18.76
N LYS A 140 -9.50 2.95 -18.73
CA LYS A 140 -8.62 3.25 -17.59
C LYS A 140 -9.40 3.51 -16.30
N LYS A 141 -10.56 4.17 -16.38
CA LYS A 141 -11.44 4.33 -15.21
C LYS A 141 -12.03 3.00 -14.73
N ALA A 142 -12.42 2.12 -15.65
CA ALA A 142 -12.91 0.79 -15.31
C ALA A 142 -11.81 -0.06 -14.66
N GLN A 143 -10.58 -0.01 -15.16
CA GLN A 143 -9.40 -0.63 -14.52
C GLN A 143 -9.22 -0.09 -13.10
N MET A 144 -9.20 1.24 -12.93
CA MET A 144 -9.01 1.88 -11.62
C MET A 144 -10.07 1.44 -10.61
N GLN A 145 -11.36 1.39 -10.98
CA GLN A 145 -12.41 0.89 -10.08
C GLN A 145 -12.21 -0.61 -9.75
N THR A 146 -11.80 -1.41 -10.74
CA THR A 146 -11.60 -2.85 -10.58
C THR A 146 -10.47 -3.16 -9.60
N ILE A 147 -9.37 -2.42 -9.63
CA ILE A 147 -8.22 -2.60 -8.71
C ILE A 147 -8.63 -2.46 -7.24
N PHE A 148 -9.66 -1.67 -6.91
CA PHE A 148 -10.13 -1.51 -5.52
C PHE A 148 -10.67 -2.82 -4.94
N THR A 149 -10.96 -3.83 -5.77
CA THR A 149 -11.39 -5.15 -5.30
C THR A 149 -10.23 -6.02 -4.81
N GLU A 150 -8.99 -5.71 -5.18
CA GLU A 150 -7.82 -6.59 -5.02
C GLU A 150 -7.38 -6.73 -3.56
N THR A 151 -7.36 -5.65 -2.79
CA THR A 151 -6.90 -5.67 -1.39
C THR A 151 -7.63 -6.75 -0.58
N ARG A 152 -8.96 -6.84 -0.69
CA ARG A 152 -9.73 -7.89 -0.02
C ARG A 152 -9.45 -9.29 -0.57
N GLN A 153 -9.16 -9.42 -1.86
CA GLN A 153 -8.88 -10.69 -2.52
C GLN A 153 -7.48 -11.24 -2.18
N VAL A 154 -6.49 -10.36 -2.06
CA VAL A 154 -5.13 -10.67 -1.62
C VAL A 154 -5.13 -11.00 -0.13
N PHE A 155 -5.81 -10.21 0.70
CA PHE A 155 -5.86 -10.41 2.15
C PHE A 155 -7.09 -11.20 2.60
N ARG A 156 -7.62 -12.05 1.72
CA ARG A 156 -8.88 -12.77 1.89
C ARG A 156 -8.93 -13.67 3.12
N SER A 157 -7.78 -14.16 3.58
CA SER A 157 -7.65 -14.97 4.80
C SER A 157 -8.05 -14.21 6.08
N PHE A 158 -8.03 -12.87 6.07
CA PHE A 158 -8.53 -12.05 7.18
C PHE A 158 -10.06 -11.90 7.19
N TYR A 159 -10.71 -12.12 6.05
CA TYR A 159 -12.17 -11.94 5.88
C TYR A 159 -12.94 -13.26 5.95
N TYR A 160 -12.32 -14.39 5.58
CA TYR A 160 -13.00 -15.68 5.51
C TYR A 160 -12.19 -16.78 6.19
N PHE A 161 -12.86 -17.55 7.05
CA PHE A 161 -12.29 -18.74 7.66
C PHE A 161 -12.02 -19.84 6.61
N ASN A 162 -10.84 -20.49 6.69
CA ASN A 162 -10.42 -21.58 5.78
C ASN A 162 -10.40 -21.21 4.29
N LYS A 163 -10.19 -19.93 3.95
CA LYS A 163 -9.97 -19.51 2.56
C LYS A 163 -8.65 -18.78 2.44
N LYS A 164 -8.06 -18.84 1.24
CA LYS A 164 -6.84 -18.12 0.86
C LYS A 164 -7.10 -17.14 -0.27
N GLN A 165 -6.03 -16.54 -0.81
CA GLN A 165 -6.13 -15.57 -1.89
C GLN A 165 -6.93 -16.11 -3.07
N LEU A 166 -7.73 -15.23 -3.66
CA LEU A 166 -8.49 -15.47 -4.88
C LEU A 166 -8.50 -14.14 -5.65
N THR A 167 -7.34 -13.73 -6.15
CA THR A 167 -7.13 -12.46 -6.87
C THR A 167 -7.72 -12.51 -8.28
N LEU A 168 -7.86 -11.35 -8.93
CA LEU A 168 -8.06 -11.31 -10.37
C LEU A 168 -6.73 -11.66 -11.08
N PRO A 169 -6.78 -11.99 -12.39
CA PRO A 169 -5.55 -12.07 -13.16
C PRO A 169 -4.92 -10.68 -13.30
N PRO A 170 -3.66 -10.56 -13.75
CA PRO A 170 -3.00 -9.29 -14.03
C PRO A 170 -3.82 -8.41 -14.99
N GLU A 171 -3.73 -7.10 -14.82
CA GLU A 171 -4.57 -6.11 -15.54
C GLU A 171 -4.45 -6.20 -17.07
N GLN A 172 -3.32 -6.69 -17.58
CA GLN A 172 -3.01 -6.78 -19.00
C GLN A 172 -3.92 -7.78 -19.75
N VAL A 173 -4.63 -8.64 -19.02
CA VAL A 173 -5.58 -9.61 -19.60
C VAL A 173 -7.03 -9.33 -19.18
N TRP A 174 -7.31 -8.12 -18.69
CA TRP A 174 -8.67 -7.67 -18.40
C TRP A 174 -9.37 -7.22 -19.68
N GLU A 175 -10.60 -7.67 -19.85
CA GLU A 175 -11.48 -7.26 -20.95
C GLU A 175 -12.68 -6.51 -20.37
N PHE A 176 -13.02 -5.38 -20.99
CA PHE A 176 -14.21 -4.60 -20.65
C PHE A 176 -15.07 -4.41 -21.89
N ASN A 177 -16.34 -4.76 -21.79
CA ASN A 177 -17.35 -4.32 -22.74
C ASN A 177 -18.03 -3.07 -22.17
N LEU A 178 -17.81 -1.93 -22.83
CA LEU A 178 -18.22 -0.61 -22.37
C LEU A 178 -19.48 -0.15 -23.10
N SER A 179 -20.47 0.37 -22.37
CA SER A 179 -21.63 1.04 -22.96
C SER A 179 -21.24 2.41 -23.54
N LYS A 180 -22.22 3.18 -24.05
CA LYS A 180 -22.01 4.61 -24.26
C LYS A 180 -22.09 5.34 -22.93
N ALA A 181 -21.32 6.41 -22.77
CA ALA A 181 -21.45 7.30 -21.61
C ALA A 181 -22.80 8.03 -21.63
N TYR A 182 -23.37 8.26 -20.45
CA TYR A 182 -24.67 8.90 -20.25
C TYR A 182 -24.68 9.73 -18.96
N ARG A 183 -25.51 10.76 -18.89
CA ARG A 183 -25.72 11.52 -17.66
C ARG A 183 -26.80 10.86 -16.81
N THR A 184 -26.56 10.72 -15.51
CA THR A 184 -27.50 10.09 -14.57
C THR A 184 -27.32 10.63 -13.16
N LYS A 185 -28.19 10.20 -12.23
CA LYS A 185 -27.97 10.34 -10.80
C LYS A 185 -27.80 8.98 -10.14
N ILE A 186 -26.79 8.85 -9.29
CA ILE A 186 -26.54 7.64 -8.48
C ILE A 186 -26.42 8.10 -7.03
N ASP A 187 -27.21 7.51 -6.13
CA ASP A 187 -27.33 7.91 -4.73
C ASP A 187 -27.59 9.42 -4.50
N GLY A 188 -28.21 10.09 -5.47
CA GLY A 188 -28.55 11.51 -5.42
C GLY A 188 -27.51 12.45 -6.04
N HIS A 189 -26.32 11.95 -6.32
CA HIS A 189 -25.20 12.67 -6.94
C HIS A 189 -25.31 12.73 -8.46
N ASP A 190 -24.86 13.81 -9.10
CA ASP A 190 -24.89 14.00 -10.56
C ASP A 190 -23.64 13.42 -11.22
N TYR A 191 -23.82 12.65 -12.30
CA TYR A 191 -22.78 11.83 -12.90
C TYR A 191 -22.79 11.88 -14.41
N ILE A 192 -21.60 11.88 -15.02
CA ILE A 192 -21.42 11.17 -16.29
C ILE A 192 -20.97 9.76 -15.97
N ALA A 193 -21.77 8.77 -16.36
CA ALA A 193 -21.57 7.36 -16.07
C ALA A 193 -21.56 6.51 -17.34
N LEU A 194 -21.04 5.30 -17.20
CA LEU A 194 -21.01 4.27 -18.23
C LEU A 194 -21.08 2.90 -17.56
N ASP A 195 -21.77 1.95 -18.20
CA ASP A 195 -21.85 0.57 -17.71
C ASP A 195 -20.70 -0.25 -18.31
N ALA A 196 -19.99 -0.98 -17.45
CA ALA A 196 -18.85 -1.80 -17.81
C ALA A 196 -19.08 -3.26 -17.39
N ASP A 197 -19.03 -4.15 -18.37
CA ASP A 197 -19.01 -5.60 -18.15
C ASP A 197 -17.54 -6.06 -18.15
N PHE A 198 -17.04 -6.47 -16.99
CA PHE A 198 -15.69 -7.03 -16.83
C PHE A 198 -15.68 -8.53 -17.12
N TYR A 199 -14.64 -8.97 -17.83
CA TYR A 199 -14.35 -10.38 -18.06
C TYR A 199 -12.84 -10.65 -18.08
N SER A 200 -12.43 -11.75 -17.46
CA SER A 200 -11.08 -12.32 -17.65
C SER A 200 -11.04 -13.80 -17.28
N VAL A 201 -9.89 -14.45 -17.47
CA VAL A 201 -9.67 -15.83 -17.07
C VAL A 201 -8.35 -15.95 -16.30
N LEU A 202 -8.43 -16.47 -15.08
CA LEU A 202 -7.27 -16.90 -14.32
C LEU A 202 -6.72 -18.19 -14.92
N VAL A 203 -5.43 -18.19 -15.24
CA VAL A 203 -4.65 -19.37 -15.57
C VAL A 203 -3.76 -19.66 -14.38
N THR A 204 -3.91 -20.82 -13.74
CA THR A 204 -3.21 -21.17 -12.50
C THR A 204 -2.98 -22.68 -12.39
N ASP A 205 -2.29 -23.14 -11.36
CA ASP A 205 -2.14 -24.57 -11.08
C ASP A 205 -3.44 -25.16 -10.51
N ALA A 206 -3.71 -26.41 -10.84
CA ALA A 206 -4.92 -27.10 -10.39
C ALA A 206 -4.88 -27.52 -8.90
N ASN A 207 -3.70 -27.57 -8.29
CA ASN A 207 -3.45 -28.15 -6.97
C ASN A 207 -3.66 -27.16 -5.81
N THR A 208 -3.73 -25.85 -6.10
CA THR A 208 -3.92 -24.82 -5.07
C THR A 208 -5.35 -24.27 -5.02
N ILE A 209 -6.21 -24.62 -5.98
CA ILE A 209 -7.56 -24.04 -6.11
C ILE A 209 -8.44 -24.33 -4.91
N ASP A 210 -8.44 -25.56 -4.39
CA ASP A 210 -9.30 -25.95 -3.27
C ASP A 210 -9.01 -25.17 -1.99
N ARG A 211 -7.74 -24.78 -1.78
CA ARG A 211 -7.30 -23.94 -0.66
C ARG A 211 -7.70 -22.47 -0.83
N SER A 212 -7.64 -21.95 -2.05
CA SER A 212 -8.15 -20.61 -2.36
C SER A 212 -9.67 -20.57 -2.18
N GLU A 213 -10.38 -21.50 -2.81
CA GLU A 213 -11.83 -21.60 -2.75
C GLU A 213 -12.31 -23.04 -2.97
N PRO A 214 -12.77 -23.73 -1.90
CA PRO A 214 -13.26 -25.11 -2.00
C PRO A 214 -14.38 -25.30 -3.04
N ALA A 215 -15.22 -24.28 -3.24
CA ALA A 215 -16.29 -24.33 -4.24
C ALA A 215 -15.78 -24.47 -5.69
N LEU A 216 -14.54 -24.05 -5.94
CA LEU A 216 -13.87 -24.16 -7.23
C LEU A 216 -13.06 -25.45 -7.36
N ASN A 217 -13.05 -26.38 -6.39
CA ASN A 217 -12.23 -27.60 -6.50
C ASN A 217 -12.63 -28.54 -7.67
N ARG A 218 -13.86 -28.41 -8.18
CA ARG A 218 -14.36 -29.20 -9.31
C ARG A 218 -14.62 -28.33 -10.52
N ILE A 219 -14.41 -28.87 -11.71
CA ILE A 219 -14.85 -28.25 -12.97
C ILE A 219 -16.37 -28.01 -12.90
N GLY A 220 -16.81 -26.81 -13.32
CA GLY A 220 -18.18 -26.30 -13.17
C GLY A 220 -18.47 -25.70 -11.78
N GLY A 221 -17.53 -25.75 -10.85
CA GLY A 221 -17.61 -25.08 -9.55
C GLY A 221 -17.70 -23.57 -9.71
N LYS A 222 -18.48 -22.94 -8.83
CA LYS A 222 -18.71 -21.48 -8.84
C LYS A 222 -18.59 -20.92 -7.44
N TRP A 223 -18.03 -19.72 -7.36
CA TRP A 223 -18.04 -18.88 -6.18
C TRP A 223 -18.37 -17.46 -6.60
N SER A 224 -19.17 -16.77 -5.79
CA SER A 224 -19.47 -15.37 -6.00
C SER A 224 -19.37 -14.64 -4.68
N ASP A 225 -18.99 -13.37 -4.74
CA ASP A 225 -18.80 -12.53 -3.57
C ASP A 225 -19.12 -11.07 -3.92
N HIS A 226 -19.36 -10.24 -2.91
CA HIS A 226 -19.97 -8.93 -3.08
C HIS A 226 -19.02 -7.81 -2.67
N TRP A 227 -18.96 -6.75 -3.47
CA TRP A 227 -18.24 -5.52 -3.17
C TRP A 227 -19.17 -4.33 -3.28
N ILE A 228 -18.93 -3.32 -2.46
CA ILE A 228 -19.45 -1.97 -2.67
C ILE A 228 -18.28 -1.16 -3.19
N LEU A 229 -18.39 -0.57 -4.38
CA LEU A 229 -17.32 0.22 -4.99
C LEU A 229 -17.77 1.68 -5.18
N PRO A 230 -16.86 2.67 -5.11
CA PRO A 230 -17.18 4.05 -5.48
C PRO A 230 -17.48 4.13 -6.98
N VAL A 231 -18.53 4.87 -7.37
CA VAL A 231 -18.84 5.09 -8.80
C VAL A 231 -17.70 5.81 -9.51
N ASP A 232 -17.10 6.81 -8.85
CA ASP A 232 -15.88 7.48 -9.28
C ASP A 232 -14.76 7.20 -8.26
N PRO A 233 -13.78 6.34 -8.59
CA PRO A 233 -12.70 6.00 -7.66
C PRO A 233 -11.67 7.13 -7.48
N GLU A 234 -11.72 8.16 -8.33
CA GLU A 234 -10.83 9.30 -8.21
C GLU A 234 -11.16 10.10 -6.93
N PHE A 235 -10.12 10.60 -6.26
CA PHE A 235 -10.23 11.40 -5.04
C PHE A 235 -10.94 10.71 -3.86
N LEU A 236 -10.93 9.37 -3.79
CA LEU A 236 -11.65 8.65 -2.73
C LEU A 236 -11.24 9.15 -1.33
N LEU A 237 -9.94 9.29 -1.06
CA LEU A 237 -9.44 9.74 0.23
C LEU A 237 -9.88 11.18 0.53
N GLN A 238 -9.84 12.06 -0.47
CA GLN A 238 -10.25 13.46 -0.34
C GLN A 238 -11.77 13.60 -0.10
N ARG A 239 -12.59 12.73 -0.71
CA ARG A 239 -14.06 12.76 -0.58
C ARG A 239 -14.57 12.06 0.68
N THR A 240 -13.92 10.98 1.11
CA THR A 240 -14.42 10.13 2.22
C THR A 240 -13.57 10.21 3.48
N GLY A 241 -12.44 10.93 3.44
CA GLY A 241 -11.42 10.82 4.47
C GLY A 241 -10.97 9.36 4.62
N TYR A 242 -10.63 8.99 5.86
CA TYR A 242 -10.21 7.61 6.19
C TYR A 242 -11.39 6.66 6.47
N ALA A 243 -12.57 6.90 5.90
CA ALA A 243 -13.75 6.05 6.12
C ALA A 243 -13.65 4.72 5.36
N CYS A 244 -13.14 4.76 4.13
CA CYS A 244 -13.02 3.62 3.21
C CYS A 244 -11.61 3.00 3.18
N VAL A 245 -10.84 3.17 4.26
CA VAL A 245 -9.43 2.81 4.31
C VAL A 245 -9.17 1.92 5.52
N ASP A 246 -8.45 0.81 5.34
CA ASP A 246 -7.94 0.02 6.47
C ASP A 246 -6.89 0.83 7.26
N ARG A 247 -7.26 1.26 8.47
CA ARG A 247 -6.47 2.18 9.32
C ARG A 247 -5.30 1.52 10.04
N LYS A 248 -5.00 0.24 9.80
CA LYS A 248 -3.78 -0.39 10.32
C LYS A 248 -2.50 0.19 9.70
N SER A 249 -2.61 0.90 8.57
CA SER A 249 -1.49 1.64 8.00
C SER A 249 -1.41 3.05 8.60
N HIS A 250 -0.25 3.39 9.17
CA HIS A 250 0.02 4.75 9.70
C HIS A 250 0.34 5.76 8.60
N THR A 251 0.54 5.31 7.36
CA THR A 251 0.88 6.16 6.21
C THR A 251 0.16 5.72 4.96
N ILE A 252 -0.54 6.66 4.34
CA ILE A 252 -1.38 6.46 3.17
C ILE A 252 -1.12 7.63 2.21
N ASP A 253 -1.11 7.32 0.91
CA ASP A 253 -1.02 8.29 -0.17
C ASP A 253 -2.30 8.21 -1.00
N SER A 254 -2.86 9.36 -1.40
CA SER A 254 -4.14 9.41 -2.10
C SER A 254 -4.12 8.71 -3.45
N GLU A 255 -2.96 8.65 -4.11
CA GLU A 255 -2.82 8.03 -5.43
C GLU A 255 -2.64 6.51 -5.36
N ASN A 256 -2.31 5.97 -4.19
CA ASN A 256 -2.22 4.53 -3.93
C ASN A 256 -3.33 4.01 -3.01
N ILE A 257 -4.43 4.75 -2.87
CA ILE A 257 -5.50 4.44 -1.92
C ILE A 257 -6.18 3.08 -2.16
N TRP A 258 -6.15 2.60 -3.41
CA TRP A 258 -6.67 1.29 -3.81
C TRP A 258 -6.05 0.14 -3.01
N ALA A 259 -4.77 0.25 -2.64
CA ALA A 259 -4.04 -0.77 -1.86
C ALA A 259 -4.53 -0.90 -0.41
N TYR A 260 -5.41 0.01 0.03
CA TYR A 260 -5.95 0.08 1.39
C TYR A 260 -7.47 0.11 1.43
N TYR A 261 -8.13 -0.06 0.27
CA TYR A 261 -9.58 0.04 0.17
C TYR A 261 -10.27 -1.03 1.03
N ASN A 262 -11.24 -0.58 1.83
CA ASN A 262 -12.08 -1.45 2.64
C ASN A 262 -13.54 -0.97 2.57
N ASP A 263 -14.40 -1.82 2.01
CA ASP A 263 -15.83 -1.57 1.83
C ASP A 263 -16.70 -1.98 3.03
N SER A 264 -16.08 -2.51 4.09
CA SER A 264 -16.78 -2.95 5.31
C SER A 264 -16.96 -1.84 6.36
N CYS A 265 -17.89 -2.05 7.28
CA CYS A 265 -18.13 -1.17 8.43
C CYS A 265 -17.45 -1.65 9.75
N GLU A 266 -16.70 -2.76 9.73
CA GLU A 266 -16.23 -3.42 10.97
C GLU A 266 -14.83 -2.94 11.42
N ASP A 267 -14.59 -2.99 12.73
CA ASP A 267 -13.41 -2.48 13.48
C ASP A 267 -13.25 -0.97 13.65
N GLN A 268 -14.35 -0.21 13.74
CA GLN A 268 -14.26 1.23 13.97
C GLN A 268 -14.52 1.62 15.44
N LEU A 269 -13.56 2.38 16.00
CA LEU A 269 -13.75 3.19 17.22
C LEU A 269 -15.06 4.01 17.11
N PRO A 270 -15.67 4.43 18.23
CA PRO A 270 -17.00 5.07 18.26
C PRO A 270 -17.20 6.38 17.45
N GLN A 271 -16.19 6.84 16.71
CA GLN A 271 -16.13 8.14 16.02
C GLN A 271 -15.91 8.04 14.50
N ALA A 272 -15.78 6.84 13.91
CA ALA A 272 -15.51 6.72 12.49
C ALA A 272 -16.77 6.24 11.72
N ASN A 273 -17.09 6.96 10.64
CA ASN A 273 -18.24 6.71 9.78
C ASN A 273 -17.96 5.49 8.90
N CYS A 274 -18.96 4.62 8.70
CA CYS A 274 -18.82 3.48 7.81
C CYS A 274 -18.49 3.95 6.37
N CYS A 275 -17.64 3.19 5.66
CA CYS A 275 -17.32 3.47 4.25
C CYS A 275 -18.58 3.64 3.39
N VAL A 276 -19.58 2.76 3.55
CA VAL A 276 -20.83 2.83 2.79
C VAL A 276 -21.57 4.17 3.02
N ASP A 277 -21.60 4.65 4.26
CA ASP A 277 -22.21 5.95 4.56
C ASP A 277 -21.42 7.09 3.95
N ALA A 278 -20.09 7.02 4.01
CA ALA A 278 -19.21 8.03 3.42
C ALA A 278 -19.30 8.05 1.88
N LEU A 279 -19.43 6.89 1.24
CA LEU A 279 -19.69 6.79 -0.20
C LEU A 279 -21.04 7.43 -0.52
N ASN A 280 -22.13 6.99 0.10
CA ASN A 280 -23.48 7.52 -0.13
C ASN A 280 -23.61 9.03 0.07
N GLN A 281 -22.77 9.63 0.92
CA GLN A 281 -22.78 11.06 1.20
C GLN A 281 -21.94 11.89 0.23
N ASN A 282 -20.87 11.33 -0.35
CA ASN A 282 -19.83 12.12 -1.02
C ASN A 282 -19.49 11.65 -2.44
N VAL A 283 -19.85 10.42 -2.83
CA VAL A 283 -19.42 9.79 -4.10
C VAL A 283 -20.50 8.87 -4.70
N GLY A 284 -21.50 8.42 -3.95
CA GLY A 284 -22.33 7.30 -4.36
C GLY A 284 -21.56 5.98 -4.53
N SER A 285 -22.32 4.91 -4.70
CA SER A 285 -21.78 3.55 -4.71
C SER A 285 -22.42 2.65 -5.77
N VAL A 286 -21.70 1.60 -6.14
CA VAL A 286 -22.21 0.52 -6.98
C VAL A 286 -21.97 -0.82 -6.29
N ASN A 287 -23.03 -1.63 -6.20
CA ASN A 287 -22.94 -3.00 -5.71
C ASN A 287 -22.48 -3.91 -6.84
N VAL A 288 -21.34 -4.56 -6.64
CA VAL A 288 -20.74 -5.47 -7.62
C VAL A 288 -20.73 -6.88 -7.06
N THR A 289 -21.10 -7.86 -7.88
CA THR A 289 -20.93 -9.28 -7.56
C THR A 289 -19.92 -9.89 -8.50
N ILE A 290 -18.74 -10.20 -7.99
CA ILE A 290 -17.70 -10.87 -8.76
C ILE A 290 -17.97 -12.37 -8.69
N THR A 291 -17.93 -13.03 -9.85
CA THR A 291 -18.16 -14.46 -9.98
C THR A 291 -16.95 -15.14 -10.57
N TRP A 292 -16.48 -16.17 -9.88
CA TRP A 292 -15.47 -17.11 -10.35
C TRP A 292 -16.14 -18.42 -10.76
N HIS A 293 -15.80 -18.92 -11.93
CA HIS A 293 -16.35 -20.14 -12.49
C HIS A 293 -15.23 -21.03 -13.05
N ARG A 294 -15.00 -22.19 -12.43
CA ARG A 294 -13.99 -23.13 -12.91
C ARG A 294 -14.47 -23.82 -14.18
N ILE A 295 -13.72 -23.70 -15.25
CA ILE A 295 -14.02 -24.31 -16.55
C ILE A 295 -13.03 -25.44 -16.88
N PRO A 296 -13.33 -26.32 -17.85
CA PRO A 296 -12.35 -27.28 -18.34
C PRO A 296 -11.09 -26.58 -18.85
N PHE A 297 -9.92 -27.11 -18.49
CA PHE A 297 -8.67 -26.62 -19.02
C PHE A 297 -8.61 -26.89 -20.53
N THR A 298 -8.43 -25.83 -21.32
CA THR A 298 -8.14 -25.94 -22.74
C THR A 298 -6.97 -25.05 -23.09
N GLU A 299 -6.04 -25.59 -23.88
CA GLU A 299 -4.83 -24.90 -24.28
C GLU A 299 -5.12 -23.62 -25.07
N ASN A 300 -6.22 -23.58 -25.83
CA ASN A 300 -6.66 -22.40 -26.57
C ASN A 300 -7.03 -21.23 -25.64
N ILE A 301 -7.82 -21.48 -24.58
CA ILE A 301 -8.18 -20.43 -23.62
C ILE A 301 -6.96 -20.05 -22.79
N ALA A 302 -6.18 -21.02 -22.31
CA ALA A 302 -4.96 -20.75 -21.57
C ALA A 302 -4.01 -19.84 -22.36
N ASN A 303 -3.75 -20.13 -23.64
CA ASN A 303 -2.91 -19.29 -24.50
C ASN A 303 -3.42 -17.86 -24.68
N LYS A 304 -4.74 -17.62 -24.62
CA LYS A 304 -5.31 -16.28 -24.72
C LYS A 304 -5.01 -15.43 -23.48
N TYR A 305 -5.07 -16.02 -22.28
CA TYR A 305 -4.97 -15.30 -21.01
C TYR A 305 -3.64 -15.50 -20.28
N ARG A 306 -2.74 -16.34 -20.81
CA ARG A 306 -1.39 -16.48 -20.26
C ARG A 306 -0.66 -15.14 -20.34
N PHE A 307 -0.18 -14.69 -19.19
CA PHE A 307 0.57 -13.45 -19.08
C PHE A 307 1.73 -13.62 -18.10
N GLY A 308 2.81 -12.87 -18.32
CA GLY A 308 4.05 -13.02 -17.57
C GLY A 308 4.97 -14.08 -18.16
N ASN A 309 6.28 -13.90 -17.96
CA ASN A 309 7.29 -14.80 -18.49
C ASN A 309 8.29 -15.16 -17.39
N HIS A 310 8.39 -16.45 -17.09
CA HIS A 310 9.36 -16.91 -16.12
C HIS A 310 10.79 -16.83 -16.68
N THR A 311 11.65 -16.10 -16.02
CA THR A 311 13.05 -15.84 -16.42
C THR A 311 13.97 -17.01 -16.08
N SER A 312 13.59 -17.81 -15.08
CA SER A 312 14.36 -18.93 -14.56
C SER A 312 13.47 -20.10 -14.16
N ASN A 313 14.03 -21.31 -14.15
CA ASN A 313 13.36 -22.47 -13.56
C ASN A 313 13.45 -22.48 -12.02
N LEU A 314 14.38 -21.71 -11.44
CA LEU A 314 14.51 -21.50 -10.00
C LEU A 314 14.00 -20.10 -9.63
N SER A 315 14.05 -19.73 -8.36
CA SER A 315 13.68 -18.39 -7.87
C SER A 315 14.58 -17.33 -8.50
N ASP A 316 13.98 -16.19 -8.83
CA ASP A 316 14.66 -15.10 -9.53
C ASP A 316 13.92 -13.79 -9.25
N LEU A 317 14.58 -12.79 -8.66
CA LEU A 317 13.96 -11.50 -8.42
C LEU A 317 14.12 -10.59 -9.63
N THR A 318 13.09 -9.79 -9.88
CA THR A 318 13.12 -8.72 -10.86
C THR A 318 12.35 -7.52 -10.33
N GLY A 319 12.74 -6.32 -10.76
CA GLY A 319 11.91 -5.14 -10.61
C GLY A 319 10.73 -5.12 -11.58
N GLU A 320 9.79 -4.21 -11.36
CA GLU A 320 8.73 -3.86 -12.32
C GLU A 320 8.88 -2.40 -12.76
N HIS A 321 9.32 -2.21 -14.01
CA HIS A 321 9.64 -0.90 -14.56
C HIS A 321 8.44 0.04 -14.58
N GLN A 322 7.26 -0.48 -14.95
CA GLN A 322 6.07 0.37 -15.13
C GLN A 322 5.61 0.99 -13.80
N ASN A 323 5.67 0.22 -12.72
CA ASN A 323 5.36 0.74 -11.38
C ASN A 323 6.33 1.85 -10.95
N LEU A 324 7.64 1.68 -11.20
CA LEU A 324 8.60 2.73 -10.91
C LEU A 324 8.29 3.98 -11.74
N LEU A 325 7.99 3.82 -13.02
CA LEU A 325 7.71 4.93 -13.94
C LEU A 325 6.44 5.70 -13.57
N GLU A 326 5.33 5.00 -13.36
CA GLU A 326 4.00 5.61 -13.18
C GLU A 326 3.72 6.05 -11.74
N GLN A 327 4.39 5.45 -10.76
CA GLN A 327 4.11 5.67 -9.35
C GLN A 327 5.20 6.51 -8.65
N THR A 328 6.06 7.16 -9.41
CA THR A 328 7.06 8.12 -8.91
C THR A 328 6.50 9.53 -8.84
N ARG A 329 6.68 10.21 -7.70
CA ARG A 329 6.23 11.59 -7.50
C ARG A 329 6.99 12.30 -6.39
N VAL A 330 7.07 13.63 -6.46
CA VAL A 330 7.69 14.45 -5.42
C VAL A 330 6.62 15.04 -4.51
N ALA A 331 6.74 14.83 -3.20
CA ALA A 331 5.83 15.40 -2.22
C ALA A 331 6.58 15.94 -1.00
N TYR A 332 5.97 16.87 -0.29
CA TYR A 332 6.52 17.38 0.97
C TYR A 332 5.86 16.67 2.15
N ARG A 333 6.63 16.41 3.21
CA ARG A 333 6.12 15.83 4.46
C ARG A 333 6.87 16.40 5.65
N TYR A 334 6.13 16.82 6.67
CA TYR A 334 6.69 17.16 7.96
C TYR A 334 6.92 15.89 8.77
N ASN A 335 8.11 15.76 9.37
CA ASN A 335 8.47 14.62 10.22
C ASN A 335 8.88 15.11 11.60
N GLU A 336 8.14 14.71 12.62
CA GLU A 336 8.48 15.01 14.02
C GLU A 336 9.78 14.30 14.44
N GLU A 337 10.47 14.84 15.45
CA GLU A 337 11.72 14.28 15.95
C GLU A 337 11.59 12.83 16.45
N SER A 338 10.44 12.49 17.05
CA SER A 338 10.12 11.15 17.54
C SER A 338 9.58 10.20 16.47
N SER A 339 9.52 10.62 15.20
CA SER A 339 8.94 9.79 14.14
C SER A 339 9.82 8.57 13.82
N CYS A 340 9.18 7.45 13.52
CA CYS A 340 9.84 6.19 13.15
C CYS A 340 10.83 6.38 12.00
N VAL A 341 10.47 7.22 11.01
CA VAL A 341 11.31 7.50 9.83
C VAL A 341 12.62 8.23 10.17
N ILE A 342 12.67 8.91 11.33
CA ILE A 342 13.91 9.50 11.87
C ILE A 342 14.75 8.40 12.52
N HIS A 343 14.16 7.59 13.37
CA HIS A 343 14.83 6.48 14.05
C HIS A 343 15.41 5.45 13.06
N GLU A 344 14.72 5.21 11.96
CA GLU A 344 15.12 4.28 10.90
C GLU A 344 16.05 4.90 9.85
N GLN A 345 16.34 6.20 9.98
CA GLN A 345 17.21 6.98 9.09
C GLN A 345 16.70 7.00 7.65
N CYS A 346 15.39 7.13 7.47
CA CYS A 346 14.74 7.23 6.16
C CYS A 346 14.69 8.66 5.62
N VAL A 347 14.95 9.65 6.47
CA VAL A 347 15.13 11.06 6.09
C VAL A 347 16.35 11.63 6.82
N GLY A 348 16.92 12.72 6.30
CA GLY A 348 18.18 13.27 6.81
C GLY A 348 18.08 13.97 8.17
N ALA A 349 16.89 14.44 8.55
CA ALA A 349 16.62 15.04 9.87
C ALA A 349 15.10 15.30 10.08
N PRO A 350 14.65 15.73 11.28
CA PRO A 350 13.27 16.16 11.53
C PRO A 350 12.86 17.41 10.75
N GLY A 351 11.57 17.73 10.69
CA GLY A 351 11.01 18.90 10.02
C GLY A 351 10.43 18.60 8.63
N TRP A 352 10.15 19.66 7.88
CA TRP A 352 9.68 19.55 6.49
C TRP A 352 10.76 18.95 5.58
N ARG A 353 10.39 17.91 4.85
CA ARG A 353 11.24 17.20 3.89
C ARG A 353 10.60 17.19 2.52
N ARG A 354 11.44 17.33 1.50
CA ARG A 354 11.06 17.10 0.11
C ARG A 354 11.46 15.67 -0.24
N LEU A 355 10.47 14.85 -0.58
CA LEU A 355 10.63 13.40 -0.73
C LEU A 355 10.28 12.99 -2.15
N LEU A 356 11.19 12.26 -2.80
CA LEU A 356 10.92 11.56 -4.05
C LEU A 356 10.34 10.19 -3.70
N ARG A 357 9.01 10.08 -3.69
CA ARG A 357 8.26 8.85 -3.38
C ARG A 357 8.11 7.99 -4.64
N PHE A 358 8.21 6.67 -4.50
CA PHE A 358 8.04 5.75 -5.63
C PHE A 358 7.71 4.34 -5.17
N THR A 359 7.01 3.57 -6.01
CA THR A 359 6.72 2.16 -5.72
C THR A 359 7.92 1.28 -6.06
N THR A 360 8.28 0.37 -5.15
CA THR A 360 9.25 -0.69 -5.41
C THR A 360 8.52 -2.02 -5.46
N THR A 361 8.71 -2.76 -6.57
CA THR A 361 8.14 -4.10 -6.76
C THR A 361 9.26 -5.12 -6.73
N SER A 362 9.12 -6.13 -5.88
CA SER A 362 9.98 -7.32 -5.87
C SER A 362 9.22 -8.48 -6.47
N LEU A 363 9.31 -8.67 -7.79
CA LEU A 363 8.65 -9.77 -8.49
C LEU A 363 9.54 -11.01 -8.45
N ASN A 364 9.00 -12.15 -8.03
CA ASN A 364 9.64 -13.44 -8.27
C ASN A 364 9.28 -13.95 -9.67
N SER A 365 10.11 -13.63 -10.65
CA SER A 365 10.01 -14.10 -12.04
C SER A 365 10.46 -15.56 -12.22
N GLY A 366 10.94 -16.20 -11.15
CA GLY A 366 11.30 -17.62 -11.15
C GLY A 366 10.11 -18.58 -11.13
N LYS A 367 10.37 -19.89 -11.29
CA LYS A 367 9.34 -20.96 -11.16
C LYS A 367 9.30 -21.63 -9.78
N THR A 368 10.21 -21.28 -8.88
CA THR A 368 10.20 -21.70 -7.46
C THR A 368 10.13 -20.49 -6.55
N ASN A 369 9.69 -20.67 -5.32
CA ASN A 369 9.49 -19.54 -4.42
C ASN A 369 10.82 -19.02 -3.87
N ILE A 370 10.85 -17.73 -3.56
CA ILE A 370 11.85 -17.14 -2.70
C ILE A 370 11.41 -17.37 -1.27
N HIS A 371 12.29 -17.96 -0.47
CA HIS A 371 11.99 -18.35 0.90
C HIS A 371 12.88 -17.58 1.87
N LEU A 372 12.27 -16.95 2.86
CA LEU A 372 12.97 -16.35 4.01
C LEU A 372 12.50 -16.95 5.34
N GLY A 373 11.24 -17.40 5.42
CA GLY A 373 10.76 -18.25 6.50
C GLY A 373 10.08 -17.52 7.67
N ASN A 374 9.93 -18.24 8.79
CA ASN A 374 9.22 -17.75 9.96
C ASN A 374 10.06 -16.73 10.73
N VAL A 375 9.51 -15.53 10.93
CA VAL A 375 10.22 -14.40 11.56
C VAL A 375 10.61 -14.64 13.02
N THR A 376 9.97 -15.60 13.68
CA THR A 376 10.23 -15.96 15.09
C THR A 376 11.00 -17.26 15.26
N ASP A 377 11.39 -17.92 14.17
CA ASP A 377 12.17 -19.14 14.25
C ASP A 377 13.53 -18.82 14.91
N PRO A 378 13.90 -19.52 16.00
CA PRO A 378 15.14 -19.28 16.72
C PRO A 378 16.39 -19.34 15.83
N VAL A 379 16.38 -20.12 14.74
CA VAL A 379 17.49 -20.20 13.80
C VAL A 379 17.70 -18.85 13.09
N TYR A 380 16.65 -18.26 12.51
CA TYR A 380 16.74 -16.97 11.82
C TYR A 380 17.07 -15.83 12.78
N LEU A 381 16.53 -15.85 14.01
CA LEU A 381 16.85 -14.86 15.04
C LEU A 381 18.28 -14.99 15.56
N TYR A 382 18.80 -16.22 15.67
CA TYR A 382 20.21 -16.48 16.03
C TYR A 382 21.17 -15.97 14.94
N HIS A 383 20.78 -16.10 13.67
CA HIS A 383 21.57 -15.59 12.55
C HIS A 383 21.34 -14.11 12.26
N GLY A 384 20.47 -13.42 13.01
CA GLY A 384 20.22 -11.98 12.88
C GLY A 384 19.57 -11.57 11.56
N VAL A 385 18.88 -12.49 10.87
CA VAL A 385 18.20 -12.22 9.58
C VAL A 385 17.01 -11.29 9.78
N PHE A 386 16.26 -11.52 10.85
CA PHE A 386 15.16 -10.68 11.29
C PHE A 386 15.54 -9.92 12.55
N GLU A 387 15.20 -8.65 12.61
CA GLU A 387 15.37 -7.83 13.81
C GLU A 387 14.04 -7.24 14.25
N TRP A 388 13.76 -7.31 15.56
CA TRP A 388 12.58 -6.66 16.11
C TRP A 388 12.74 -5.15 16.05
N ASP A 389 11.74 -4.50 15.44
CA ASP A 389 11.64 -3.05 15.42
C ASP A 389 10.60 -2.55 16.44
N ASN A 390 11.03 -1.59 17.26
CA ASN A 390 10.20 -1.07 18.33
C ASN A 390 9.26 0.05 17.85
N CYS A 391 9.50 0.64 16.69
CA CYS A 391 8.67 1.66 16.09
C CYS A 391 7.38 1.03 15.52
N HIS A 392 7.51 -0.05 14.77
CA HIS A 392 6.41 -0.72 14.07
C HIS A 392 5.92 -2.02 14.71
N LYS A 393 6.57 -2.45 15.81
CA LYS A 393 6.18 -3.63 16.60
C LYS A 393 6.09 -4.91 15.76
N HIS A 394 7.00 -5.08 14.81
CA HIS A 394 7.16 -6.30 14.04
C HIS A 394 8.63 -6.51 13.64
N PHE A 395 8.92 -7.67 13.07
CA PHE A 395 10.27 -8.04 12.64
C PHE A 395 10.58 -7.47 11.25
N HIS A 396 11.66 -6.71 11.16
CA HIS A 396 12.19 -6.16 9.91
C HIS A 396 13.20 -7.09 9.25
N PHE A 397 13.27 -7.02 7.92
CA PHE A 397 14.33 -7.57 7.09
C PHE A 397 15.11 -6.42 6.43
N ARG A 398 16.33 -6.15 6.92
CA ARG A 398 17.12 -4.96 6.52
C ARG A 398 17.73 -5.03 5.12
N HIS A 399 17.88 -6.22 4.56
CA HIS A 399 18.66 -6.47 3.34
C HIS A 399 17.77 -6.54 2.09
N PHE A 400 16.67 -5.78 2.10
CA PHE A 400 15.61 -5.82 1.08
C PHE A 400 15.99 -5.06 -0.20
N ALA A 401 16.15 -3.73 -0.12
CA ALA A 401 16.44 -2.92 -1.29
C ALA A 401 17.28 -1.67 -0.99
N ASN A 402 18.18 -1.33 -1.91
CA ASN A 402 18.92 -0.08 -1.93
C ASN A 402 18.36 0.84 -3.00
N TYR A 403 18.27 2.14 -2.71
CA TYR A 403 17.74 3.15 -3.62
C TYR A 403 18.80 4.18 -4.01
N SER A 404 18.65 4.79 -5.18
CA SER A 404 19.48 5.91 -5.58
C SER A 404 18.78 6.86 -6.52
N PHE A 405 19.02 8.16 -6.34
CA PHE A 405 18.71 9.20 -7.33
C PHE A 405 20.01 9.91 -7.71
N GLY A 406 20.57 9.56 -8.87
CA GLY A 406 21.94 9.92 -9.22
C GLY A 406 22.94 9.39 -8.18
N GLN A 407 23.61 10.29 -7.45
CA GLN A 407 24.52 9.93 -6.36
C GLN A 407 23.88 9.98 -4.97
N THR A 408 22.62 10.40 -4.87
CA THR A 408 21.91 10.52 -3.59
C THR A 408 21.43 9.14 -3.17
N PRO A 409 21.92 8.58 -2.05
CA PRO A 409 21.52 7.26 -1.61
C PRO A 409 20.15 7.32 -0.92
N GLY A 410 19.44 6.21 -1.00
CA GLY A 410 18.33 5.87 -0.12
C GLY A 410 18.36 4.37 0.17
N ARG A 411 17.49 3.92 1.06
CA ARG A 411 17.32 2.48 1.30
C ARG A 411 15.90 2.21 1.75
N LYS A 412 15.49 0.96 1.58
CA LYS A 412 14.32 0.41 2.23
C LYS A 412 14.73 -0.71 3.15
N VAL A 413 14.47 -0.50 4.44
CA VAL A 413 14.34 -1.61 5.37
C VAL A 413 13.01 -2.28 5.02
N GLY A 414 13.05 -3.57 4.66
CA GLY A 414 11.83 -4.31 4.39
C GLY A 414 11.05 -4.45 5.69
N PHE A 415 9.82 -3.93 5.72
CA PHE A 415 8.90 -4.15 6.83
C PHE A 415 8.52 -5.65 6.90
N CYS A 416 8.43 -6.27 5.73
CA CYS A 416 7.92 -7.61 5.48
C CYS A 416 8.22 -8.04 4.03
N LEU A 417 8.55 -9.30 3.79
CA LEU A 417 8.61 -9.87 2.44
C LEU A 417 7.40 -10.78 2.21
N GLN A 418 6.42 -10.34 1.41
CA GLN A 418 5.16 -11.06 1.21
C GLN A 418 4.67 -11.07 -0.25
N SER A 419 3.80 -12.02 -0.60
CA SER A 419 3.17 -12.09 -1.91
C SER A 419 1.91 -11.22 -1.93
N SER A 420 2.11 -9.92 -2.15
CA SER A 420 1.06 -8.90 -2.16
C SER A 420 0.31 -8.78 -3.49
N TRP A 421 0.95 -9.11 -4.63
CA TRP A 421 0.33 -8.98 -5.95
C TRP A 421 0.68 -10.16 -6.85
N ARG A 422 -0.28 -10.61 -7.66
CA ARG A 422 -0.08 -11.71 -8.62
C ARG A 422 0.19 -11.13 -10.01
N TYR A 423 1.46 -11.12 -10.41
CA TYR A 423 1.92 -10.49 -11.66
C TYR A 423 1.85 -11.42 -12.88
N PHE A 424 1.96 -12.73 -12.67
CA PHE A 424 1.89 -13.71 -13.74
C PHE A 424 0.55 -14.43 -13.72
N ASN A 425 0.09 -14.80 -14.90
CA ASN A 425 -1.12 -15.59 -15.12
C ASN A 425 -0.76 -16.86 -15.88
N THR A 426 -0.10 -17.80 -15.20
CA THR A 426 0.30 -19.06 -15.82
C THR A 426 0.03 -20.22 -14.88
N GLU A 427 0.07 -21.44 -15.42
CA GLU A 427 -0.05 -22.67 -14.63
C GLU A 427 1.06 -22.79 -13.59
N TYR A 428 2.21 -22.14 -13.78
CA TYR A 428 3.31 -22.16 -12.80
C TYR A 428 3.10 -21.18 -11.64
N THR A 429 2.11 -20.29 -11.73
CA THR A 429 1.78 -19.30 -10.71
C THR A 429 0.55 -19.74 -9.93
N SER A 430 0.77 -20.11 -8.67
CA SER A 430 -0.31 -20.56 -7.80
C SER A 430 -1.32 -19.47 -7.49
N LEU A 431 -2.55 -19.89 -7.20
CA LEU A 431 -3.66 -18.98 -6.91
C LEU A 431 -3.58 -18.40 -5.49
N ASN A 432 -2.90 -19.09 -4.59
CA ASN A 432 -2.57 -18.63 -3.25
C ASN A 432 -1.07 -18.72 -2.97
N SER A 433 -0.65 -18.02 -1.93
CA SER A 433 0.72 -17.97 -1.46
C SER A 433 0.79 -18.40 0.00
N LEU A 434 1.90 -19.04 0.37
CA LEU A 434 2.28 -19.23 1.77
C LEU A 434 2.65 -17.92 2.48
N TYR A 435 3.13 -16.98 1.70
CA TYR A 435 3.70 -15.73 2.17
C TYR A 435 2.62 -14.65 2.12
N ASP A 436 1.44 -14.98 2.67
CA ASP A 436 0.25 -14.13 2.69
C ASP A 436 0.16 -13.26 3.95
N THR A 437 1.16 -13.37 4.83
CA THR A 437 1.31 -12.60 6.07
C THR A 437 2.78 -12.30 6.35
N CYS A 438 3.03 -11.30 7.20
CA CYS A 438 4.39 -10.97 7.63
C CYS A 438 5.00 -11.91 8.66
N ALA A 439 4.24 -12.90 9.14
CA ALA A 439 4.74 -13.92 10.06
C ALA A 439 5.62 -14.97 9.36
N TYR A 440 5.42 -15.17 8.05
CA TYR A 440 6.17 -16.15 7.26
C TYR A 440 6.51 -15.55 5.90
N GLN A 441 7.78 -15.18 5.74
CA GLN A 441 8.22 -14.28 4.69
C GLN A 441 8.81 -15.00 3.47
N GLY A 442 8.56 -14.42 2.30
CA GLY A 442 8.95 -14.96 1.01
C GLY A 442 8.09 -14.43 -0.14
N ILE A 443 8.41 -14.82 -1.37
CA ILE A 443 7.65 -14.45 -2.56
C ILE A 443 7.39 -15.67 -3.42
N THR A 444 6.10 -15.97 -3.64
CA THR A 444 5.69 -17.10 -4.46
C THR A 444 6.02 -16.87 -5.94
N ALA A 445 6.34 -17.93 -6.68
CA ALA A 445 6.64 -17.85 -8.11
C ALA A 445 5.52 -17.13 -8.89
N GLY A 446 5.86 -16.09 -9.64
CA GLY A 446 4.93 -15.24 -10.38
C GLY A 446 4.13 -14.21 -9.55
N TRP A 447 4.42 -14.11 -8.25
CA TRP A 447 3.91 -13.06 -7.37
C TRP A 447 4.99 -12.00 -7.11
N GLY A 448 4.56 -10.83 -6.63
CA GLY A 448 5.43 -9.74 -6.22
C GLY A 448 5.08 -9.15 -4.86
N ASP A 449 6.07 -8.54 -4.25
CA ASP A 449 5.92 -7.67 -3.07
C ASP A 449 6.02 -6.20 -3.48
N ASP A 450 4.90 -5.47 -3.38
CA ASP A 450 4.84 -4.05 -3.74
C ASP A 450 4.83 -3.17 -2.51
N TYR A 451 5.89 -2.38 -2.39
CA TYR A 451 5.93 -1.27 -1.47
C TYR A 451 5.49 0.00 -2.19
N VAL A 452 4.20 0.33 -2.05
CA VAL A 452 3.59 1.51 -2.69
C VAL A 452 4.14 2.83 -2.13
N ALA A 453 4.22 3.86 -2.98
CA ALA A 453 4.86 5.15 -2.71
C ALA A 453 4.40 5.88 -1.42
N GLY A 454 3.22 5.56 -0.90
CA GLY A 454 2.69 6.14 0.34
C GLY A 454 3.21 5.56 1.64
N LEU A 455 3.94 4.44 1.60
CA LEU A 455 4.47 3.80 2.80
C LEU A 455 5.63 4.60 3.42
N ASP A 456 5.75 4.52 4.74
CA ASP A 456 6.93 5.04 5.43
C ASP A 456 8.23 4.47 4.85
N CYS A 457 9.25 5.33 4.76
CA CYS A 457 10.54 5.02 4.16
C CYS A 457 10.51 4.64 2.67
N GLN A 458 9.39 4.87 1.98
CA GLN A 458 9.23 4.54 0.55
C GLN A 458 9.58 5.72 -0.36
N TRP A 459 10.77 6.29 -0.13
CA TRP A 459 11.24 7.50 -0.82
C TRP A 459 12.76 7.65 -0.77
N ILE A 460 13.27 8.63 -1.51
CA ILE A 460 14.59 9.24 -1.30
C ILE A 460 14.38 10.67 -0.79
N ASP A 461 15.08 11.05 0.28
CA ASP A 461 15.11 12.44 0.76
C ASP A 461 15.93 13.31 -0.21
N ILE A 462 15.23 14.21 -0.89
CA ILE A 462 15.79 15.11 -1.91
C ILE A 462 15.77 16.57 -1.45
N THR A 463 15.65 16.82 -0.14
CA THR A 463 15.49 18.17 0.43
C THR A 463 16.58 19.15 -0.02
N GLY A 464 17.83 18.69 -0.13
CA GLY A 464 18.96 19.52 -0.56
C GLY A 464 19.36 19.35 -2.03
N ILE A 465 18.59 18.61 -2.83
CA ILE A 465 18.97 18.25 -4.20
C ILE A 465 18.35 19.24 -5.19
N PRO A 466 19.17 19.97 -5.98
CA PRO A 466 18.66 20.91 -6.98
C PRO A 466 18.05 20.17 -8.17
N ALA A 467 17.40 20.93 -9.06
CA ALA A 467 16.89 20.42 -10.32
C ALA A 467 17.99 19.72 -11.11
N GLN A 468 17.71 18.48 -11.51
CA GLN A 468 18.60 17.66 -12.32
C GLN A 468 17.82 16.52 -12.96
N THR A 469 18.28 16.06 -14.11
CA THR A 469 17.87 14.76 -14.64
C THR A 469 18.92 13.73 -14.24
N ALA A 470 18.49 12.69 -13.54
CA ALA A 470 19.36 11.60 -13.11
C ALA A 470 18.60 10.27 -13.08
N PRO A 471 19.29 9.13 -13.10
CA PRO A 471 18.66 7.84 -12.86
C PRO A 471 18.03 7.81 -11.47
N LEU A 472 16.73 7.50 -11.40
CA LEU A 472 16.08 6.98 -10.19
C LEU A 472 16.09 5.46 -10.30
N SER A 473 16.68 4.78 -9.33
CA SER A 473 16.94 3.35 -9.41
C SER A 473 16.76 2.67 -8.06
N TYR A 474 16.44 1.38 -8.11
CA TYR A 474 16.53 0.50 -6.96
C TYR A 474 17.22 -0.81 -7.30
N VAL A 475 17.87 -1.40 -6.30
CA VAL A 475 18.50 -2.71 -6.36
C VAL A 475 17.87 -3.60 -5.30
N LEU A 476 17.20 -4.66 -5.73
CA LEU A 476 16.65 -5.70 -4.87
C LEU A 476 17.75 -6.66 -4.41
N ASN A 477 17.57 -7.26 -3.24
CA ASN A 477 18.49 -8.23 -2.66
C ASN A 477 19.97 -7.81 -2.80
N PRO A 478 20.34 -6.56 -2.47
CA PRO A 478 21.65 -6.01 -2.81
C PRO A 478 22.81 -6.79 -2.17
N ASP A 479 22.53 -7.42 -1.04
CA ASP A 479 23.48 -8.14 -0.19
C ASP A 479 23.38 -9.67 -0.33
N GLY A 480 22.52 -10.19 -1.22
CA GLY A 480 22.39 -11.63 -1.50
C GLY A 480 21.88 -12.46 -0.31
N PHE A 481 20.97 -11.91 0.50
CA PHE A 481 20.32 -12.63 1.60
C PHE A 481 19.13 -13.48 1.14
N LEU A 482 18.49 -13.10 0.04
CA LEU A 482 17.42 -13.88 -0.59
C LEU A 482 18.05 -14.86 -1.59
N CYS A 483 17.76 -16.15 -1.45
CA CYS A 483 18.30 -17.15 -2.37
C CYS A 483 17.53 -17.16 -3.70
N GLU A 484 18.14 -16.57 -4.72
CA GLU A 484 17.69 -16.59 -6.11
C GLU A 484 18.39 -17.73 -6.87
N GLY A 485 17.81 -18.93 -6.72
CA GLY A 485 18.44 -20.18 -7.13
C GLY A 485 18.03 -21.32 -6.23
N SER A 486 19.01 -22.04 -5.69
CA SER A 486 18.76 -23.18 -4.81
C SER A 486 19.60 -23.11 -3.53
N LEU A 487 18.95 -23.37 -2.39
CA LEU A 487 19.63 -23.42 -1.10
C LEU A 487 20.65 -24.56 -1.07
N ILE A 488 21.81 -24.31 -0.46
CA ILE A 488 22.77 -25.36 -0.14
C ILE A 488 22.34 -26.00 1.18
N LEU A 489 21.94 -27.26 1.12
CA LEU A 489 21.45 -28.01 2.27
C LEU A 489 22.54 -28.91 2.86
N ASN A 490 22.46 -29.18 4.17
CA ASN A 490 23.27 -30.19 4.85
C ASN A 490 22.63 -31.60 4.75
N ASP A 491 23.29 -32.61 5.33
CA ASP A 491 22.82 -34.01 5.32
C ASP A 491 21.46 -34.23 6.00
N SER A 492 21.01 -33.27 6.83
CA SER A 492 19.68 -33.28 7.45
C SER A 492 18.64 -32.49 6.65
N ASN A 493 18.95 -32.11 5.41
CA ASN A 493 18.10 -31.32 4.53
C ASN A 493 17.74 -29.93 5.09
N ALA A 494 18.59 -29.37 5.95
CA ALA A 494 18.45 -28.02 6.49
C ALA A 494 19.42 -27.05 5.78
N PRO A 495 19.06 -25.76 5.62
CA PRO A 495 19.94 -24.76 5.03
C PRO A 495 21.27 -24.64 5.77
N GLN A 496 22.37 -24.56 5.01
CA GLN A 496 23.66 -24.18 5.53
C GLN A 496 23.77 -22.66 5.63
N TRP A 497 24.52 -22.17 6.61
CA TRP A 497 24.70 -20.74 6.88
C TRP A 497 26.14 -20.30 6.66
N GLU A 498 26.34 -19.05 6.29
CA GLU A 498 27.65 -18.39 6.24
C GLU A 498 27.62 -17.05 6.96
N LEU A 499 28.68 -16.77 7.72
CA LEU A 499 28.85 -15.49 8.40
C LEU A 499 29.10 -14.39 7.36
N THR A 500 28.43 -13.25 7.53
CA THR A 500 28.60 -12.07 6.67
C THR A 500 29.43 -10.99 7.38
N ASN A 501 29.75 -9.91 6.67
CA ASN A 501 30.37 -8.72 7.25
C ASN A 501 29.34 -7.73 7.84
N PHE A 502 28.04 -8.08 7.82
CA PHE A 502 26.98 -7.22 8.32
C PHE A 502 26.70 -7.45 9.80
N THR A 503 26.14 -6.43 10.44
CA THR A 503 25.65 -6.48 11.82
C THR A 503 24.23 -5.97 11.91
N THR A 504 23.47 -6.46 12.89
CA THR A 504 22.15 -5.90 13.22
C THR A 504 22.25 -4.46 13.71
N SER A 505 21.11 -3.76 13.86
CA SER A 505 21.05 -2.45 14.53
C SER A 505 21.70 -2.42 15.91
N TYR A 506 21.77 -3.55 16.59
CA TYR A 506 22.32 -3.72 17.93
C TYR A 506 23.80 -4.16 17.93
N GLY A 507 24.43 -4.24 16.76
CA GLY A 507 25.85 -4.57 16.61
C GLY A 507 26.17 -6.07 16.64
N TYR A 508 25.18 -6.95 16.53
CA TYR A 508 25.40 -8.39 16.53
C TYR A 508 25.72 -8.91 15.12
N PRO A 509 26.59 -9.94 14.97
CA PRO A 509 26.91 -10.50 13.67
C PRO A 509 25.69 -11.09 12.97
N VAL A 510 25.61 -10.90 11.65
CA VAL A 510 24.55 -11.45 10.81
C VAL A 510 25.11 -12.55 9.90
N SER A 511 24.40 -13.66 9.79
CA SER A 511 24.68 -14.73 8.83
C SER A 511 23.57 -14.83 7.80
N ARG A 512 23.86 -15.40 6.63
CA ARG A 512 22.86 -15.69 5.60
C ARG A 512 22.90 -17.15 5.18
N GLU A 513 21.81 -17.62 4.61
CA GLU A 513 21.74 -18.95 4.02
C GLU A 513 22.64 -19.03 2.78
N LYS A 514 23.38 -20.14 2.66
CA LYS A 514 24.20 -20.42 1.48
C LYS A 514 23.31 -20.75 0.30
N CYS A 515 23.57 -20.10 -0.83
CA CYS A 515 22.78 -20.23 -2.05
C CYS A 515 23.66 -20.54 -3.26
N ASN A 516 23.23 -21.52 -4.07
CA ASN A 516 23.68 -21.67 -5.45
C ASN A 516 22.84 -20.73 -6.31
N PHE A 517 23.32 -19.49 -6.44
CA PHE A 517 22.65 -18.46 -7.23
C PHE A 517 22.62 -18.82 -8.72
N ILE A 518 21.53 -18.46 -9.40
CA ILE A 518 21.47 -18.49 -10.86
C ILE A 518 22.40 -17.42 -11.46
N THR A 519 22.85 -17.62 -12.69
CA THR A 519 23.89 -16.77 -13.32
C THR A 519 23.57 -15.27 -13.33
N ASN A 520 22.30 -14.92 -13.56
CA ASN A 520 21.87 -13.54 -13.78
C ASN A 520 21.34 -12.81 -12.53
N TRP A 521 21.16 -13.49 -11.38
CA TRP A 521 20.42 -12.98 -10.21
C TRP A 521 20.71 -11.51 -9.87
N LYS A 522 21.99 -11.13 -9.82
CA LYS A 522 22.38 -9.77 -9.43
C LYS A 522 22.07 -8.72 -10.51
N SER A 523 22.08 -9.12 -11.78
CA SER A 523 21.96 -8.21 -12.93
C SER A 523 20.53 -7.78 -13.24
N ASN A 524 19.54 -8.63 -12.94
CA ASN A 524 18.11 -8.35 -13.16
C ASN A 524 17.37 -7.89 -11.89
N ASN A 525 18.06 -7.84 -10.75
CA ASN A 525 17.59 -7.18 -9.54
C ASN A 525 17.63 -5.65 -9.58
N TYR A 526 18.04 -5.07 -10.70
CA TYR A 526 18.20 -3.63 -10.86
C TYR A 526 17.07 -3.08 -11.73
N GLU A 527 16.42 -2.02 -11.25
CA GLU A 527 15.44 -1.27 -12.02
C GLU A 527 15.79 0.22 -12.01
N SER A 528 15.53 0.92 -13.13
CA SER A 528 15.85 2.34 -13.25
C SER A 528 15.01 3.06 -14.30
N ILE A 529 14.60 4.28 -13.96
CA ILE A 529 14.05 5.26 -14.89
C ILE A 529 14.94 6.51 -14.93
N ASN A 530 14.92 7.24 -16.05
CA ASN A 530 15.45 8.60 -16.06
C ASN A 530 14.39 9.55 -15.52
N TYR A 531 14.65 10.13 -14.34
CA TYR A 531 13.72 11.04 -13.70
C TYR A 531 14.27 12.48 -13.75
N THR A 532 13.40 13.43 -14.13
CA THR A 532 13.75 14.86 -14.14
C THR A 532 13.18 15.50 -12.88
N LEU A 533 14.06 15.80 -11.93
CA LEU A 533 13.73 16.58 -10.77
C LEU A 533 13.71 18.07 -11.15
N HIS A 534 12.60 18.74 -10.91
CA HIS A 534 12.46 20.18 -11.12
C HIS A 534 12.74 20.95 -9.82
N ASN A 535 13.12 22.23 -9.91
CA ASN A 535 13.31 23.08 -8.72
C ASN A 535 11.95 23.48 -8.18
N ASN A 536 11.79 23.37 -6.86
CA ASN A 536 10.60 23.87 -6.15
C ASN A 536 9.27 23.42 -6.79
N LEU A 537 9.21 22.20 -7.34
CA LEU A 537 7.97 21.56 -7.80
C LEU A 537 7.71 20.30 -6.98
N SER A 538 6.44 19.95 -6.90
CA SER A 538 5.90 18.68 -6.40
C SER A 538 4.82 18.19 -7.37
N PHE A 539 4.29 17.00 -7.10
CA PHE A 539 3.21 16.44 -7.91
C PHE A 539 1.93 17.29 -7.92
N VAL A 540 1.68 18.05 -6.84
CA VAL A 540 0.58 19.04 -6.76
C VAL A 540 0.73 20.13 -7.82
N THR A 541 1.97 20.47 -8.19
CA THR A 541 2.27 21.47 -9.22
C THR A 541 2.57 20.90 -10.59
N GLU A 542 2.63 19.57 -10.73
CA GLU A 542 2.81 18.90 -12.01
C GLU A 542 1.47 18.81 -12.77
N PRO A 543 1.48 18.77 -14.11
CA PRO A 543 0.25 18.59 -14.89
C PRO A 543 -0.49 17.30 -14.51
N CYS A 544 -1.82 17.37 -14.45
CA CYS A 544 -2.64 16.18 -14.29
C CYS A 544 -2.51 15.25 -15.50
N THR A 545 -2.41 13.95 -15.27
CA THR A 545 -2.15 12.95 -16.32
C THR A 545 -3.35 12.07 -16.66
N ARG A 546 -4.43 12.16 -15.87
CA ARG A 546 -5.63 11.30 -16.01
C ARG A 546 -6.93 12.07 -16.25
N SER A 547 -6.84 13.28 -16.83
CA SER A 547 -7.98 14.19 -17.02
C SER A 547 -8.71 14.52 -15.70
N GLN A 548 -7.94 14.65 -14.62
CA GLN A 548 -8.42 14.96 -13.28
C GLN A 548 -8.89 16.42 -13.23
N SER A 549 -10.19 16.60 -12.95
CA SER A 549 -10.80 17.92 -12.78
C SER A 549 -11.49 18.00 -11.42
N GLY A 550 -11.68 19.21 -10.92
CA GLY A 550 -12.32 19.48 -9.64
C GLY A 550 -11.33 20.04 -8.61
N PRO A 551 -11.86 20.52 -7.47
CA PRO A 551 -11.08 21.24 -6.46
C PRO A 551 -10.27 20.32 -5.54
N LEU A 552 -10.53 19.01 -5.58
CA LEU A 552 -9.96 18.00 -4.68
C LEU A 552 -8.67 17.37 -5.22
N ARG A 553 -8.33 17.60 -6.51
CA ARG A 553 -7.17 16.97 -7.15
C ARG A 553 -5.84 17.44 -6.56
N ASP A 554 -4.81 16.62 -6.70
CA ASP A 554 -3.45 16.91 -6.24
C ASP A 554 -2.48 17.08 -7.41
N CYS A 555 -2.93 17.81 -8.44
CA CYS A 555 -2.15 18.11 -9.64
C CYS A 555 -2.65 19.40 -10.32
N GLY A 556 -1.79 20.01 -11.14
CA GLY A 556 -2.09 21.13 -12.01
C GLY A 556 -2.17 22.49 -11.31
N PHE A 557 -1.70 22.60 -10.06
CA PHE A 557 -1.64 23.86 -9.35
C PHE A 557 -0.39 24.67 -9.71
N GLN A 558 -0.48 25.98 -9.59
CA GLN A 558 0.67 26.88 -9.62
C GLN A 558 0.69 27.72 -8.35
N VAL A 559 1.90 28.02 -7.87
CA VAL A 559 2.09 28.92 -6.73
C VAL A 559 1.81 30.36 -7.18
N GLN A 560 0.81 30.99 -6.56
CA GLN A 560 0.54 32.42 -6.74
C GLN A 560 1.33 33.25 -5.73
N ASN A 561 1.35 32.81 -4.47
CA ASN A 561 2.12 33.44 -3.40
C ASN A 561 2.82 32.34 -2.59
N ASP A 562 4.14 32.43 -2.51
CA ASP A 562 4.97 31.34 -1.98
C ASP A 562 5.17 31.39 -0.46
N THR A 563 5.33 32.59 0.11
CA THR A 563 5.54 32.78 1.55
C THR A 563 4.82 34.05 2.02
N ILE A 564 3.74 33.89 2.79
CA ILE A 564 2.97 34.97 3.39
C ILE A 564 2.98 34.80 4.90
N GLU A 565 3.29 35.87 5.63
CA GLU A 565 3.34 35.84 7.09
C GLU A 565 1.95 35.99 7.71
N CYS A 566 1.71 35.22 8.77
CA CYS A 566 0.58 35.38 9.68
C CYS A 566 1.03 35.11 11.13
N THR A 567 0.22 35.54 12.10
CA THR A 567 0.51 35.24 13.51
C THR A 567 0.18 33.76 13.77
N PRO A 568 1.14 32.92 14.21
CA PRO A 568 0.91 31.51 14.48
C PRO A 568 -0.33 31.28 15.35
N ASP A 569 -1.09 30.23 15.04
CA ASP A 569 -2.30 29.83 15.79
C ASP A 569 -3.47 30.86 15.73
N LYS A 570 -3.35 31.93 14.95
CA LYS A 570 -4.45 32.89 14.74
C LYS A 570 -5.18 32.61 13.43
N ASN A 571 -6.49 32.88 13.44
CA ASN A 571 -7.29 32.82 12.23
C ASN A 571 -6.87 33.92 11.26
N VAL A 572 -6.72 33.53 10.01
CA VAL A 572 -6.50 34.42 8.86
C VAL A 572 -7.74 34.34 8.00
N THR A 573 -8.28 35.50 7.61
CA THR A 573 -9.39 35.58 6.65
C THR A 573 -8.90 36.28 5.40
N LEU A 574 -9.09 35.66 4.25
CA LEU A 574 -8.78 36.22 2.93
C LEU A 574 -10.05 36.24 2.08
N GLY A 575 -10.21 37.27 1.27
CA GLY A 575 -11.21 37.32 0.21
C GLY A 575 -10.57 37.13 -1.16
N PHE A 576 -11.18 36.29 -2.00
CA PHE A 576 -10.73 36.04 -3.37
C PHE A 576 -11.79 36.45 -4.39
N TYR A 577 -11.36 36.99 -5.53
CA TYR A 577 -12.24 37.31 -6.64
C TYR A 577 -11.56 37.19 -8.00
N LEU A 578 -12.35 36.95 -9.05
CA LEU A 578 -11.86 36.85 -10.42
C LEU A 578 -12.10 38.14 -11.19
N GLN A 579 -11.24 38.42 -12.17
CA GLN A 579 -11.59 39.34 -13.25
C GLN A 579 -12.31 38.56 -14.36
N GLU A 580 -13.20 39.23 -15.06
CA GLU A 580 -14.01 38.60 -16.11
C GLU A 580 -13.13 37.99 -17.21
N ASN A 581 -13.28 36.67 -17.44
CA ASN A 581 -12.65 35.95 -18.54
C ASN A 581 -13.69 35.06 -19.21
N LYS A 582 -13.65 34.98 -20.54
CA LYS A 582 -14.57 34.19 -21.36
C LYS A 582 -14.31 32.69 -21.28
N GLN A 583 -13.12 32.25 -20.88
CA GLN A 583 -12.73 30.84 -20.96
C GLN A 583 -12.68 30.12 -19.60
N THR A 584 -12.47 30.86 -18.51
CA THR A 584 -12.31 30.31 -17.15
C THR A 584 -13.40 30.86 -16.25
N SER A 585 -14.31 29.99 -15.83
CA SER A 585 -15.48 30.39 -15.03
C SER A 585 -15.28 30.20 -13.52
N SER A 586 -14.31 29.37 -13.14
CA SER A 586 -13.91 29.21 -11.74
C SER A 586 -12.46 28.74 -11.61
N VAL A 587 -11.84 29.14 -10.50
CA VAL A 587 -10.48 28.78 -10.11
C VAL A 587 -10.52 28.17 -8.72
N THR A 588 -9.86 27.03 -8.54
CA THR A 588 -9.62 26.45 -7.22
C THR A 588 -8.44 27.15 -6.57
N VAL A 589 -8.62 27.59 -5.33
CA VAL A 589 -7.57 28.15 -4.47
C VAL A 589 -7.29 27.17 -3.35
N ARG A 590 -6.01 26.82 -3.18
CA ARG A 590 -5.52 25.98 -2.09
C ARG A 590 -4.53 26.74 -1.24
N ILE A 591 -4.73 26.71 0.07
CA ILE A 591 -3.86 27.35 1.05
C ILE A 591 -3.03 26.27 1.73
N CYS A 592 -1.71 26.39 1.62
CA CYS A 592 -0.76 25.43 2.17
C CYS A 592 0.13 26.10 3.21
N GLU A 593 0.65 25.32 4.16
CA GLU A 593 1.76 25.75 4.99
C GLU A 593 3.00 26.01 4.12
N SER A 594 3.76 27.04 4.44
CA SER A 594 5.09 27.25 3.87
C SER A 594 6.13 27.02 4.96
N SER A 595 7.26 26.42 4.59
CA SER A 595 8.31 26.07 5.53
C SER A 595 9.29 27.24 5.67
N ARG A 596 9.58 27.66 6.91
CA ARG A 596 10.65 28.65 7.16
C ARG A 596 12.02 28.08 6.88
N VAL A 597 12.20 26.79 7.15
CA VAL A 597 13.48 26.08 6.98
C VAL A 597 13.78 25.88 5.49
N LEU A 598 12.79 25.48 4.70
CA LEU A 598 12.94 25.30 3.25
C LEU A 598 12.87 26.64 2.50
N GLY A 599 12.20 27.64 3.07
CA GLY A 599 12.02 28.95 2.45
C GLY A 599 11.01 28.95 1.30
N SER A 600 10.12 27.96 1.23
CA SER A 600 9.14 27.79 0.15
C SER A 600 7.82 27.18 0.64
N SER A 601 6.81 27.25 -0.22
CA SER A 601 5.58 26.47 -0.07
C SER A 601 5.85 24.96 0.02
N THR A 602 5.03 24.26 0.79
CA THR A 602 5.05 22.79 0.88
C THR A 602 4.19 22.13 -0.20
N HIS A 603 3.52 22.90 -1.05
CA HIS A 603 2.64 22.38 -2.11
C HIS A 603 1.75 21.23 -1.63
N CYS A 604 1.03 21.50 -0.54
CA CYS A 604 0.28 20.51 0.19
C CYS A 604 -0.75 19.77 -0.68
N GLU A 605 -0.81 18.46 -0.48
CA GLU A 605 -1.92 17.61 -0.93
C GLU A 605 -3.22 18.09 -0.27
N TYR A 606 -4.37 17.81 -0.86
CA TYR A 606 -5.67 18.31 -0.40
C TYR A 606 -5.91 18.02 1.08
N ILE A 607 -5.59 16.81 1.53
CA ILE A 607 -5.78 16.35 2.91
C ILE A 607 -4.90 17.09 3.93
N TYR A 608 -3.86 17.77 3.47
CA TYR A 608 -2.95 18.56 4.30
C TYR A 608 -3.13 20.08 4.09
N ALA A 609 -4.13 20.49 3.30
CA ALA A 609 -4.41 21.90 3.05
C ALA A 609 -4.99 22.60 4.28
N LEU A 610 -4.53 23.83 4.53
CA LEU A 610 -5.08 24.71 5.57
C LEU A 610 -6.49 25.18 5.18
N ALA A 611 -6.73 25.37 3.88
CA ALA A 611 -8.03 25.57 3.29
C ALA A 611 -8.01 25.27 1.79
N ASN A 612 -9.16 24.95 1.23
CA ASN A 612 -9.37 24.74 -0.20
C ASN A 612 -10.74 25.29 -0.58
N THR A 613 -10.82 26.15 -1.60
CA THR A 613 -12.08 26.76 -2.04
C THR A 613 -12.14 26.89 -3.56
N ILE A 614 -13.35 27.01 -4.10
CA ILE A 614 -13.58 27.46 -5.47
C ILE A 614 -13.88 28.95 -5.44
N VAL A 615 -13.28 29.71 -6.35
CA VAL A 615 -13.56 31.12 -6.61
C VAL A 615 -14.22 31.20 -7.98
N GLU A 616 -15.46 31.69 -8.01
CA GLU A 616 -16.25 31.83 -9.23
C GLU A 616 -16.21 33.28 -9.77
N LEU A 617 -16.58 33.46 -11.05
CA LEU A 617 -16.78 34.78 -11.67
C LEU A 617 -17.82 35.66 -10.97
N SER A 618 -18.70 35.09 -10.13
CA SER A 618 -19.62 35.86 -9.26
C SER A 618 -18.90 36.71 -8.22
N SER A 619 -17.67 36.33 -7.85
CA SER A 619 -16.91 37.00 -6.81
C SER A 619 -16.36 38.31 -7.34
N THR A 620 -16.55 39.39 -6.58
CA THR A 620 -16.03 40.72 -6.90
C THR A 620 -15.21 41.27 -5.73
N GLU A 621 -14.48 42.36 -5.95
CA GLU A 621 -13.74 43.04 -4.88
C GLU A 621 -14.65 43.45 -3.70
N SER A 622 -15.89 43.86 -3.98
CA SER A 622 -16.87 44.24 -2.96
C SER A 622 -17.60 43.06 -2.31
N ASN A 623 -17.61 41.89 -2.97
CA ASN A 623 -18.20 40.65 -2.45
C ASN A 623 -17.31 39.44 -2.81
N PRO A 624 -16.15 39.31 -2.15
CA PRO A 624 -15.20 38.26 -2.46
C PRO A 624 -15.63 36.93 -1.84
N THR A 625 -15.15 35.82 -2.40
CA THR A 625 -15.21 34.50 -1.76
C THR A 625 -14.27 34.51 -0.55
N LYS A 626 -14.83 34.51 0.66
CA LYS A 626 -14.06 34.57 1.91
C LYS A 626 -13.66 33.17 2.37
N VAL A 627 -12.38 33.00 2.67
CA VAL A 627 -11.82 31.79 3.27
C VAL A 627 -11.21 32.16 4.60
N THR A 628 -11.48 31.37 5.64
CA THR A 628 -10.82 31.50 6.94
C THR A 628 -10.12 30.20 7.26
N PHE A 629 -8.86 30.30 7.68
CA PHE A 629 -8.03 29.17 8.08
C PHE A 629 -7.17 29.54 9.28
N GLN A 630 -6.66 28.53 9.99
CA GLN A 630 -5.76 28.73 11.11
C GLN A 630 -4.33 28.87 10.57
N CYS A 631 -3.66 29.95 10.94
CA CYS A 631 -2.26 30.16 10.61
C CYS A 631 -1.40 29.03 11.18
N PRO A 632 -0.42 28.49 10.43
CA PRO A 632 0.42 27.39 10.88
C PRO A 632 1.05 27.64 12.25
N ILE A 633 0.93 26.64 13.12
CA ILE A 633 1.39 26.68 14.51
C ILE A 633 2.92 26.60 14.60
N VAL A 634 3.45 27.02 15.75
CA VAL A 634 4.83 26.70 16.14
C VAL A 634 4.93 25.18 16.30
N ARG A 635 5.75 24.51 15.50
CA ARG A 635 6.00 23.07 15.62
C ARG A 635 7.23 22.80 16.47
N ASP A 636 8.27 23.59 16.27
CA ASP A 636 9.56 23.47 16.98
C ASP A 636 10.33 24.81 16.95
N ASP A 637 11.58 24.81 17.43
CA ASP A 637 12.43 26.00 17.54
C ASP A 637 12.88 26.58 16.18
N ILE A 638 12.80 25.81 15.09
CA ILE A 638 13.22 26.22 13.74
C ILE A 638 12.02 26.43 12.80
N GLU A 639 10.99 25.59 12.91
CA GLU A 639 9.67 25.78 12.32
C GLU A 639 8.72 26.42 13.32
N ILE A 640 8.93 27.73 13.51
CA ILE A 640 8.10 28.57 14.38
C ILE A 640 6.71 28.89 13.78
N GLY A 641 6.33 28.21 12.70
CA GLY A 641 5.07 28.42 12.00
C GLY A 641 4.92 29.83 11.43
N GLY A 642 3.68 30.26 11.22
CA GLY A 642 3.39 31.62 10.81
C GLY A 642 3.61 31.91 9.33
N LEU A 643 3.84 30.90 8.48
CA LEU A 643 3.98 31.07 7.04
C LEU A 643 2.99 30.19 6.27
N TYR A 644 2.34 30.76 5.27
CA TYR A 644 1.48 30.02 4.35
C TYR A 644 1.71 30.46 2.90
N SER A 645 1.15 29.69 1.98
CA SER A 645 1.19 29.90 0.54
C SER A 645 -0.21 29.79 -0.06
N ILE A 646 -0.37 30.39 -1.24
CA ILE A 646 -1.61 30.35 -2.02
C ILE A 646 -1.26 29.70 -3.37
N LEU A 647 -1.86 28.56 -3.63
CA LEU A 647 -1.79 27.84 -4.88
C LEU A 647 -3.12 27.97 -5.60
N VAL A 648 -3.08 28.04 -6.93
CA VAL A 648 -4.28 28.15 -7.76
C VAL A 648 -4.24 27.22 -8.95
N ALA A 649 -5.41 26.76 -9.38
CA ALA A 649 -5.58 25.99 -10.59
C ALA A 649 -7.00 26.22 -11.16
N PRO A 650 -7.21 26.19 -12.49
CA PRO A 650 -8.56 26.19 -13.03
C PRO A 650 -9.37 25.02 -12.47
N THR A 651 -10.60 25.22 -12.02
CA THR A 651 -11.36 24.11 -11.40
C THR A 651 -11.59 22.97 -12.41
N PHE A 652 -11.84 23.32 -13.67
CA PHE A 652 -11.89 22.37 -14.78
C PHE A 652 -10.56 22.39 -15.54
N ILE A 653 -9.96 21.21 -15.81
CA ILE A 653 -8.59 21.11 -16.31
C ILE A 653 -8.38 21.70 -17.72
N GLU A 654 -9.45 21.77 -18.52
CA GLU A 654 -9.41 22.32 -19.89
C GLU A 654 -9.62 23.84 -19.94
N ASP A 655 -9.89 24.49 -18.80
CA ASP A 655 -9.98 25.95 -18.73
C ASP A 655 -8.58 26.58 -18.81
N GLU A 656 -8.49 27.79 -19.37
CA GLU A 656 -7.23 28.54 -19.38
C GLU A 656 -6.78 28.86 -17.94
N PHE A 657 -5.47 28.78 -17.71
CA PHE A 657 -4.90 29.13 -16.42
C PHE A 657 -5.14 30.60 -16.07
N MET A 658 -5.49 30.88 -14.81
CA MET A 658 -5.69 32.23 -14.29
C MET A 658 -5.35 32.33 -12.80
N PHE A 659 -4.70 33.43 -12.40
CA PHE A 659 -4.54 33.85 -11.01
C PHE A 659 -5.80 34.53 -10.45
N VAL A 660 -5.96 34.49 -9.12
CA VAL A 660 -7.06 35.16 -8.41
C VAL A 660 -6.59 36.48 -7.81
N ASN A 661 -7.50 37.45 -7.69
CA ASN A 661 -7.25 38.67 -6.92
C ASN A 661 -7.52 38.40 -5.44
N ILE A 662 -6.77 39.07 -4.56
CA ILE A 662 -6.82 38.87 -3.11
C ILE A 662 -7.14 40.19 -2.41
N VAL A 663 -8.07 40.16 -1.47
CA VAL A 663 -8.34 41.24 -0.50
C VAL A 663 -8.25 40.69 0.91
N THR A 664 -7.70 41.48 1.84
CA THR A 664 -7.50 41.11 3.25
C THR A 664 -8.48 41.86 4.15
#